data_AF-A0A0C4EP83-F1
#
_entry.id   AF-A0A0C4EP83-F1
#
_cell.length_a   1.000
_cell.length_b   1.000
_cell.length_c   1.000
_cell.angle_alpha   90.00
_cell.angle_beta   90.00
_cell.angle_gamma   90.00
#
_symmetry.space_group_name_H-M   'P 1'
#
loop_
_entity.id
_entity.type
_entity.pdbx_description
1 polymer ?
#
loop_
_entity_poly.entity_id
_entity_poly.type
_entity_poly.pdbx_seq_one_letter_code
_entity_poly.pdbx_strand_id
1 'polypeptide(L)'
;MVGRIPRAAQFNVEDTEGLIGSDFSLHETPEGPKYLCTICPHPRMTTNPAKHARGPTHVLMVQHIEARRITTMNQLVEMNLQPQIGAQGDLQQHQNNEEQARRDSEAAQMWATIDGLIDLHARPQGVRPLLEDELDTQEDGHSNSCWPRSQQQENEPTATLDWDELLEQEINNVRLAGDPLEADDDAEPDPPMDASVNNPKENIWYPFKDKEDLVGSLLVGHTHSMLSRSLYSKIRGILELYDIELPAWATVQRSRTRIQKTLGSKVRVNMSVFDTPTFSLSAAEIISQDLANPLVSKHLDFYPEQTDGVDVFKLSQSNKWLKHLSPTHQPQMCEVDGKHFYIFEPVRLFSGVMVIPIYFYIYQGCLFSKCFELAEENVFQTESECKITIPPNLEFDNIELISTPVSNFNLNCLNIWTASGTPLLEACGGKIYECGLETPIEIPNPWRKTADGKIIRNVPITLYADDTSGNLSKQFNKHIGCYFTLSGLPPKISNQEYHCHYLSASNLAGVLEISEQIVNELNGMATDGFTAYDYSLSQEVLVNSVVLCFVGDSPMHAKITNTPNPGQALNPCRMCTLSSTTRELKQTSEFVKKFLHLDAQGNEMPVAARIWSTTYAHSYSLYNIAMTLSDTQFKIYSKVYGIKDQINIRFIQDSKKIPALMWKMRHFDLHDPTRLYNPYLKLSGFDGVHDTPVEVLHVILLGVAKYVARDAVGKLTGQQKSEVKARLRSFNRNSLNIDSLKPDYLVQHIKSLVGRDIKILLQAAVVLHWCDNAKSTLQRY
;
A
#
# COMPACT_ATOMS: atom_id res chain seq x y z
N MET A 1 -55.07 3.55 1.71
CA MET A 1 -55.69 3.50 3.05
C MET A 1 -54.63 3.83 4.08
N VAL A 2 -54.83 4.93 4.80
CA VAL A 2 -53.91 5.50 5.78
C VAL A 2 -53.80 4.55 6.98
N GLY A 3 -52.62 3.96 7.19
CA GLY A 3 -52.29 3.09 8.32
C GLY A 3 -51.36 3.82 9.29
N ARG A 4 -51.78 3.91 10.55
CA ARG A 4 -51.17 4.68 11.65
C ARG A 4 -49.72 4.27 11.96
N ILE A 5 -48.85 5.27 12.08
CA ILE A 5 -47.51 5.18 12.71
C ILE A 5 -47.71 4.93 14.22
N PRO A 6 -47.05 3.92 14.85
CA PRO A 6 -47.06 3.77 16.30
C PRO A 6 -46.18 4.85 16.94
N ARG A 7 -46.73 5.52 17.96
CA ARG A 7 -46.01 6.48 18.82
C ARG A 7 -44.84 5.81 19.53
N ALA A 8 -43.77 6.59 19.71
CA ALA A 8 -42.59 6.27 20.50
C ALA A 8 -42.93 5.55 21.81
N ALA A 9 -42.38 4.34 21.98
CA ALA A 9 -42.43 3.62 23.24
C ALA A 9 -41.50 4.32 24.24
N GLN A 10 -42.08 4.86 25.31
CA GLN A 10 -41.33 5.20 26.53
C GLN A 10 -40.81 3.90 27.14
N PHE A 11 -39.49 3.73 27.18
CA PHE A 11 -38.84 2.61 27.87
C PHE A 11 -38.90 2.84 29.39
N ASN A 12 -39.57 1.94 30.10
CA ASN A 12 -39.52 1.82 31.57
C ASN A 12 -38.16 1.24 32.00
N VAL A 13 -37.61 1.79 33.08
CA VAL A 13 -36.24 1.54 33.58
C VAL A 13 -36.12 0.28 34.46
N GLU A 14 -37.03 -0.69 34.36
CA GLU A 14 -37.08 -1.80 35.34
C GLU A 14 -36.69 -3.20 34.83
N ASP A 15 -36.39 -3.41 33.55
CA ASP A 15 -35.89 -4.71 33.05
C ASP A 15 -34.37 -4.68 32.76
N THR A 16 -33.54 -4.68 33.81
CA THR A 16 -32.06 -4.68 33.71
C THR A 16 -31.37 -5.90 34.36
N GLU A 17 -32.06 -7.03 34.55
CA GLU A 17 -31.44 -8.24 35.13
C GLU A 17 -30.98 -9.30 34.10
N GLY A 18 -31.19 -9.09 32.80
CA GLY A 18 -30.86 -10.06 31.74
C GLY A 18 -29.62 -9.76 30.86
N LEU A 19 -28.98 -8.59 30.97
CA LEU A 19 -28.01 -8.09 29.97
C LEU A 19 -26.56 -7.94 30.46
N ILE A 20 -26.22 -8.44 31.64
CA ILE A 20 -24.87 -8.24 32.23
C ILE A 20 -23.77 -9.06 31.48
N GLY A 21 -24.15 -10.05 30.66
CA GLY A 21 -23.21 -11.02 30.07
C GLY A 21 -22.37 -10.55 28.88
N SER A 22 -22.78 -9.51 28.12
CA SER A 22 -22.05 -9.05 26.92
C SER A 22 -21.04 -7.94 27.18
N ASP A 23 -21.27 -7.19 28.27
CA ASP A 23 -20.62 -5.90 28.50
C ASP A 23 -19.37 -6.01 29.41
N PHE A 24 -19.11 -7.22 29.93
CA PHE A 24 -18.06 -7.45 30.92
C PHE A 24 -17.30 -8.75 30.66
N SER A 25 -15.97 -8.72 30.74
CA SER A 25 -15.13 -9.91 30.80
C SER A 25 -14.83 -10.31 32.26
N LEU A 26 -15.01 -11.59 32.58
CA LEU A 26 -14.72 -12.15 33.91
C LEU A 26 -13.22 -12.45 34.05
N HIS A 27 -12.63 -12.04 35.17
CA HIS A 27 -11.25 -12.33 35.56
C HIS A 27 -11.22 -12.91 36.98
N GLU A 28 -10.71 -14.13 37.13
CA GLU A 28 -10.50 -14.75 38.43
C GLU A 28 -9.24 -14.20 39.07
N THR A 29 -9.36 -13.60 40.26
CA THR A 29 -8.23 -13.11 41.05
C THR A 29 -8.18 -13.82 42.40
N PRO A 30 -7.01 -13.86 43.09
CA PRO A 30 -6.88 -14.47 44.42
C PRO A 30 -7.83 -13.87 45.47
N GLU A 31 -8.34 -12.66 45.23
CA GLU A 31 -9.26 -11.91 46.08
C GLU A 31 -10.75 -12.11 45.70
N GLY A 32 -11.03 -12.94 44.69
CA GLY A 32 -12.38 -13.21 44.16
C GLY A 32 -12.57 -12.83 42.68
N PRO A 33 -13.76 -13.11 42.09
CA PRO A 33 -14.07 -12.75 40.71
C PRO A 33 -14.18 -11.23 40.54
N LYS A 34 -13.45 -10.69 39.56
CA LYS A 34 -13.52 -9.28 39.14
C LYS A 34 -13.95 -9.20 37.68
N TYR A 35 -14.70 -8.18 37.32
CA TYR A 35 -15.28 -7.97 35.99
C TYR A 35 -14.67 -6.72 35.36
N LEU A 36 -14.26 -6.80 34.10
CA LEU A 36 -13.74 -5.67 33.34
C LEU A 36 -14.77 -5.28 32.28
N CYS A 37 -15.23 -4.03 32.29
CA CYS A 37 -16.19 -3.56 31.29
C CYS A 37 -15.53 -3.49 29.90
N THR A 38 -16.20 -4.00 28.86
CA THR A 38 -15.74 -3.95 27.47
C THR A 38 -16.27 -2.74 26.70
N ILE A 39 -17.19 -1.97 27.31
CA ILE A 39 -17.88 -0.84 26.70
C ILE A 39 -17.28 0.51 27.14
N CYS A 40 -16.81 0.62 28.39
CA CYS A 40 -16.27 1.88 28.92
C CYS A 40 -14.81 2.11 28.48
N PRO A 41 -14.42 3.34 28.09
CA PRO A 41 -13.09 3.65 27.54
C PRO A 41 -11.92 3.53 28.53
N HIS A 42 -12.20 3.57 29.84
CA HIS A 42 -11.22 3.36 30.92
C HIS A 42 -11.71 2.30 31.89
N PRO A 43 -11.72 1.02 31.49
CA PRO A 43 -12.36 0.00 32.29
C PRO A 43 -11.50 -0.31 33.52
N ARG A 44 -12.01 0.03 34.71
CA ARG A 44 -11.47 -0.43 35.98
C ARG A 44 -12.16 -1.73 36.35
N MET A 45 -11.39 -2.69 36.87
CA MET A 45 -11.96 -3.94 37.37
C MET A 45 -12.97 -3.65 38.49
N THR A 46 -14.21 -4.09 38.31
CA THR A 46 -15.28 -3.95 39.28
C THR A 46 -15.63 -5.30 39.88
N THR A 47 -15.94 -5.34 41.17
CA THR A 47 -16.51 -6.52 41.83
C THR A 47 -18.03 -6.57 41.71
N ASN A 48 -18.66 -5.50 41.18
CA ASN A 48 -20.10 -5.40 41.04
C ASN A 48 -20.46 -4.85 39.64
N PRO A 49 -20.62 -5.72 38.63
CA PRO A 49 -20.94 -5.31 37.25
C PRO A 49 -22.35 -4.71 37.15
N ALA A 50 -23.32 -5.16 37.95
CA ALA A 50 -24.66 -4.58 37.98
C ALA A 50 -24.67 -3.10 38.42
N LYS A 51 -23.83 -2.74 39.40
CA LYS A 51 -23.66 -1.35 39.83
C LYS A 51 -22.94 -0.51 38.77
N HIS A 52 -21.95 -1.09 38.07
CA HIS A 52 -21.23 -0.41 37.00
C HIS A 52 -22.14 -0.14 35.79
N ALA A 53 -22.97 -1.11 35.40
CA ALA A 53 -23.90 -0.99 34.28
C ALA A 53 -24.95 0.12 34.47
N ARG A 54 -25.30 0.44 35.73
CA ARG A 54 -26.16 1.57 36.09
C ARG A 54 -25.41 2.91 36.22
N GLY A 55 -24.10 2.92 36.00
CA GLY A 55 -23.28 4.12 36.07
C GLY A 55 -23.57 5.07 34.88
N PRO A 56 -23.56 6.40 35.08
CA PRO A 56 -23.89 7.37 34.03
C PRO A 56 -23.03 7.19 32.77
N THR A 57 -21.75 6.90 32.93
CA THR A 57 -20.79 6.67 31.84
C THR A 57 -21.10 5.41 31.03
N HIS A 58 -21.50 4.32 31.69
CA HIS A 58 -21.85 3.06 31.02
C HIS A 58 -23.15 3.23 30.23
N VAL A 59 -24.16 3.82 30.86
CA VAL A 59 -25.47 4.09 30.23
C VAL A 59 -25.32 4.99 29.00
N LEU A 60 -24.52 6.06 29.09
CA LEU A 60 -24.26 6.95 27.95
C LEU A 60 -23.56 6.23 26.79
N MET A 61 -22.59 5.36 27.07
CA MET A 61 -21.91 4.59 26.03
C MET A 61 -22.80 3.54 25.38
N VAL A 62 -23.64 2.85 26.15
CA VAL A 62 -24.64 1.93 25.62
C VAL A 62 -25.64 2.67 24.72
N GLN A 63 -26.11 3.85 25.15
CA GLN A 63 -26.99 4.71 24.34
C GLN A 63 -26.32 5.18 23.05
N HIS A 64 -25.02 5.51 23.08
CA HIS A 64 -24.28 5.94 21.89
C HIS A 64 -24.08 4.80 20.88
N ILE A 65 -23.77 3.59 21.37
CA ILE A 65 -23.64 2.38 20.54
C ILE A 65 -24.98 2.05 19.88
N GLU A 66 -26.08 2.13 20.63
CA GLU A 66 -27.40 1.81 20.11
C GLU A 66 -27.91 2.88 19.14
N ALA A 67 -27.64 4.17 19.41
CA ALA A 67 -27.96 5.27 18.48
C ALA A 67 -27.21 5.14 17.15
N ARG A 68 -25.93 4.75 17.16
CA ARG A 68 -25.16 4.43 15.94
C ARG A 68 -25.79 3.26 15.19
N ARG A 69 -26.18 2.20 15.91
CA ARG A 69 -26.78 0.99 15.32
C ARG A 69 -28.13 1.29 14.65
N ILE A 70 -28.96 2.11 15.27
CA ILE A 70 -30.25 2.57 14.72
C ILE A 70 -30.03 3.47 13.50
N THR A 71 -29.05 4.38 13.54
CA THR A 71 -28.74 5.28 12.42
C THR A 71 -28.26 4.49 11.19
N THR A 72 -27.39 3.49 11.40
CA THR A 72 -26.93 2.58 10.34
C THR A 72 -28.06 1.69 9.81
N MET A 73 -28.96 1.20 10.66
CA MET A 73 -30.16 0.47 10.19
C MET A 73 -31.10 1.34 9.38
N ASN A 74 -31.31 2.60 9.77
CA ASN A 74 -32.15 3.54 9.02
C ASN A 74 -31.55 3.87 7.64
N GLN A 75 -30.24 4.05 7.54
CA GLN A 75 -29.54 4.20 6.26
C GLN A 75 -29.68 2.95 5.36
N LEU A 76 -29.63 1.74 5.94
CA LEU A 76 -29.81 0.49 5.19
C LEU A 76 -31.26 0.24 4.73
N VAL A 77 -32.25 0.78 5.44
CA VAL A 77 -33.67 0.72 5.04
C VAL A 77 -33.96 1.72 3.91
N GLU A 78 -33.37 2.91 3.96
CA GLU A 78 -33.48 3.91 2.88
C GLU A 78 -32.77 3.46 1.59
N MET A 79 -31.64 2.73 1.69
CA MET A 79 -30.95 2.17 0.52
C MET A 79 -31.69 0.99 -0.14
N ASN A 80 -32.58 0.29 0.57
CA ASN A 80 -33.31 -0.89 0.06
C ASN A 80 -34.68 -0.56 -0.55
N LEU A 81 -35.07 0.71 -0.60
CA LEU A 81 -36.32 1.19 -1.21
C LEU A 81 -36.03 2.03 -2.47
N GLN A 82 -35.48 1.41 -3.51
CA GLN A 82 -35.52 1.95 -4.88
C GLN A 82 -36.17 0.93 -5.83
N PRO A 83 -37.35 1.22 -6.41
CA PRO A 83 -37.95 0.36 -7.43
C PRO A 83 -37.19 0.48 -8.76
N GLN A 84 -36.92 -0.65 -9.39
CA GLN A 84 -36.55 -0.72 -10.80
C GLN A 84 -37.70 -0.19 -11.66
N ILE A 85 -37.45 0.78 -12.55
CA ILE A 85 -38.01 0.96 -13.91
C ILE A 85 -37.41 2.26 -14.50
N GLY A 86 -37.03 2.22 -15.78
CA GLY A 86 -36.24 3.25 -16.45
C GLY A 86 -37.01 4.41 -17.11
N ALA A 87 -36.20 5.31 -17.68
CA ALA A 87 -36.48 6.38 -18.64
C ALA A 87 -37.34 7.58 -18.17
N GLN A 88 -36.69 8.67 -17.76
CA GLN A 88 -36.82 10.03 -18.34
C GLN A 88 -35.99 11.04 -17.52
N GLY A 89 -35.04 11.70 -18.19
CA GLY A 89 -34.11 12.67 -17.61
C GLY A 89 -34.72 14.05 -17.37
N ASP A 90 -33.99 14.82 -16.56
CA ASP A 90 -34.03 16.28 -16.39
C ASP A 90 -34.83 16.88 -15.22
N LEU A 91 -35.61 16.11 -14.45
CA LEU A 91 -36.15 16.58 -13.16
C LEU A 91 -35.48 15.95 -11.93
N GLN A 92 -34.66 14.91 -12.14
CA GLN A 92 -34.03 14.12 -11.07
C GLN A 92 -32.67 14.67 -10.61
N GLN A 93 -32.07 15.57 -11.38
CA GLN A 93 -30.74 16.10 -11.08
C GLN A 93 -30.77 17.19 -9.99
N HIS A 94 -31.86 17.94 -9.87
CA HIS A 94 -32.01 18.96 -8.83
C HIS A 94 -32.30 18.36 -7.44
N GLN A 95 -33.14 17.32 -7.38
CA GLN A 95 -33.46 16.64 -6.11
C GLN A 95 -32.28 15.79 -5.61
N ASN A 96 -31.53 15.13 -6.50
CA ASN A 96 -30.32 14.39 -6.13
C ASN A 96 -29.18 15.31 -5.63
N ASN A 97 -29.08 16.55 -6.15
CA ASN A 97 -28.08 17.51 -5.69
C ASN A 97 -28.41 18.09 -4.30
N GLU A 98 -29.68 18.34 -4.00
CA GLU A 98 -30.11 18.79 -2.66
C GLU A 98 -29.95 17.68 -1.60
N GLU A 99 -30.23 16.43 -1.98
CA GLU A 99 -30.09 15.29 -1.08
C GLU A 99 -28.62 14.91 -0.83
N GLN A 100 -27.74 15.08 -1.83
CA GLN A 100 -26.29 14.93 -1.67
C GLN A 100 -25.70 16.07 -0.83
N ALA A 101 -26.14 17.32 -1.03
CA ALA A 101 -25.71 18.46 -0.22
C ALA A 101 -26.10 18.31 1.25
N ARG A 102 -27.26 17.71 1.54
CA ARG A 102 -27.69 17.41 2.91
C ARG A 102 -26.82 16.34 3.56
N ARG A 103 -26.48 15.28 2.83
CA ARG A 103 -25.58 14.21 3.31
C ARG A 103 -24.15 14.69 3.55
N ASP A 104 -23.64 15.57 2.68
CA ASP A 104 -22.30 16.17 2.82
C ASP A 104 -22.26 17.14 4.03
N SER A 105 -23.36 17.85 4.30
CA SER A 105 -23.51 18.69 5.49
C SER A 105 -23.58 17.86 6.78
N GLU A 106 -24.32 16.75 6.78
CA GLU A 106 -24.42 15.83 7.92
C GLU A 106 -23.07 15.14 8.22
N ALA A 107 -22.30 14.78 7.18
CA ALA A 107 -20.96 14.24 7.31
C ALA A 107 -19.96 15.27 7.87
N ALA A 108 -20.03 16.53 7.43
CA ALA A 108 -19.19 17.61 7.95
C ALA A 108 -19.47 17.88 9.44
N GLN A 109 -20.75 17.84 9.86
CA GLN A 109 -21.15 17.97 11.27
C GLN A 109 -20.64 16.80 12.13
N MET A 110 -20.62 15.59 11.57
CA MET A 110 -20.06 14.41 12.23
C MET A 110 -18.55 14.51 12.43
N TRP A 111 -17.80 15.01 11.44
CA TRP A 111 -16.35 15.23 11.56
C TRP A 111 -16.00 16.33 12.56
N ALA A 112 -16.75 17.44 12.57
CA ALA A 112 -16.58 18.50 13.58
C ALA A 112 -16.83 17.98 15.01
N THR A 113 -17.76 17.03 15.18
CA THR A 113 -18.04 16.39 16.47
C THR A 113 -16.93 15.42 16.89
N ILE A 114 -16.28 14.75 15.93
CA ILE A 114 -15.18 13.82 16.17
C ILE A 114 -13.90 14.57 16.56
N ASP A 115 -13.58 15.67 15.87
CA ASP A 115 -12.44 16.52 16.21
C ASP A 115 -12.60 17.14 17.61
N GLY A 116 -13.82 17.57 17.98
CA GLY A 116 -14.11 18.06 19.33
C GLY A 116 -13.96 17.01 20.45
N LEU A 117 -14.04 15.72 20.15
CA LEU A 117 -13.90 14.63 21.13
C LEU A 117 -12.46 14.16 21.31
N ILE A 118 -11.60 14.37 20.30
CA ILE A 118 -10.16 14.09 20.35
C ILE A 118 -9.47 15.05 21.33
N ASP A 119 -9.88 16.32 21.35
CA ASP A 119 -9.33 17.36 22.24
C ASP A 119 -9.67 17.15 23.73
N LEU A 120 -10.80 16.50 24.05
CA LEU A 120 -11.22 16.22 25.43
C LEU A 120 -10.36 15.14 26.14
N HIS A 121 -9.57 14.35 25.41
CA HIS A 121 -8.77 13.25 25.97
C HIS A 121 -7.28 13.58 26.15
N ALA A 122 -6.85 14.80 25.81
CA ALA A 122 -5.45 15.22 25.85
C ALA A 122 -5.02 15.91 27.16
N ARG A 123 -5.34 15.37 28.35
CA ARG A 123 -4.58 15.64 29.61
C ARG A 123 -4.60 14.39 30.50
N PRO A 124 -3.45 13.87 30.97
CA PRO A 124 -2.75 14.49 32.11
C PRO A 124 -1.21 14.51 32.05
N GLN A 125 -0.67 15.27 33.02
CA GLN A 125 0.69 15.79 33.23
C GLN A 125 1.81 14.75 33.42
N GLY A 126 3.03 15.18 33.03
CA GLY A 126 4.30 14.61 33.45
C GLY A 126 5.39 14.81 32.39
N VAL A 127 5.90 16.04 32.26
CA VAL A 127 7.04 16.36 31.38
C VAL A 127 8.23 15.51 31.81
N ARG A 128 8.67 14.58 30.95
CA ARG A 128 10.02 14.01 30.98
C ARG A 128 10.81 14.67 29.86
N PRO A 129 12.07 15.07 30.09
CA PRO A 129 12.90 15.68 29.04
C PRO A 129 13.09 14.73 27.86
N LEU A 130 13.25 15.31 26.67
CA LEU A 130 13.63 14.58 25.46
C LEU A 130 15.09 14.11 25.61
N LEU A 131 15.39 12.92 25.13
CA LEU A 131 16.75 12.32 25.12
C LEU A 131 17.75 13.08 24.24
N GLU A 132 17.27 14.09 23.49
CA GLU A 132 18.07 15.02 22.70
C GLU A 132 18.60 16.18 23.57
N ASP A 133 17.88 16.57 24.63
CA ASP A 133 18.26 17.67 25.53
C ASP A 133 19.33 17.28 26.57
N GLU A 134 19.55 15.99 26.81
CA GLU A 134 20.62 15.49 27.70
C GLU A 134 21.99 15.38 27.00
N LEU A 135 22.06 15.59 25.68
CA LEU A 135 23.31 15.47 24.91
C LEU A 135 24.06 16.80 24.73
N ASP A 136 23.41 17.94 24.94
CA ASP A 136 24.02 19.26 24.72
C ASP A 136 24.57 19.93 26.00
N THR A 137 24.48 19.27 27.16
CA THR A 137 24.95 19.85 28.45
C THR A 137 26.24 19.26 29.02
N GLN A 138 26.95 18.40 28.28
CA GLN A 138 28.27 17.91 28.69
C GLN A 138 29.27 17.88 27.53
N GLU A 139 29.83 19.05 27.23
CA GLU A 139 31.11 19.35 26.54
C GLU A 139 30.93 20.78 26.01
N ASP A 140 31.32 21.84 26.72
CA ASP A 140 32.70 22.32 26.65
C ASP A 140 33.09 23.23 27.82
N GLY A 141 34.02 22.73 28.62
CA GLY A 141 34.94 23.56 29.39
C GLY A 141 36.23 23.76 28.60
N HIS A 142 36.59 25.03 28.38
CA HIS A 142 37.91 25.56 28.00
C HIS A 142 38.44 25.35 26.57
N SER A 143 38.49 26.44 25.76
CA SER A 143 39.76 27.14 25.48
C SER A 143 39.58 28.47 24.70
N ASN A 144 40.55 29.36 24.90
CA ASN A 144 40.62 30.79 24.55
C ASN A 144 40.61 31.15 23.05
N SER A 145 40.00 32.31 22.72
CA SER A 145 40.67 33.49 22.09
C SER A 145 39.64 34.62 21.88
N CYS A 146 39.69 35.70 22.67
CA CYS A 146 40.31 37.01 22.39
C CYS A 146 39.72 37.75 21.16
N TRP A 147 38.94 38.82 21.40
CA TRP A 147 39.03 40.20 20.86
C TRP A 147 37.96 41.08 21.57
N PRO A 148 38.12 42.42 21.64
CA PRO A 148 38.08 43.13 22.91
C PRO A 148 36.79 43.91 23.18
N ARG A 149 36.53 44.07 24.47
CA ARG A 149 35.44 44.84 25.09
C ARG A 149 35.76 46.34 25.03
N SER A 150 34.90 47.15 24.42
CA SER A 150 34.82 48.59 24.69
C SER A 150 33.75 48.88 25.73
N GLN A 151 34.04 49.89 26.55
CA GLN A 151 33.50 50.17 27.87
C GLN A 151 32.03 50.64 27.91
N GLN A 152 31.35 50.16 28.97
CA GLN A 152 30.37 50.82 29.84
C GLN A 152 29.73 52.13 29.38
N GLN A 153 28.39 52.13 29.35
CA GLN A 153 27.62 53.21 29.96
C GLN A 153 26.33 52.67 30.56
N GLU A 154 26.19 52.83 31.87
CA GLU A 154 24.95 52.63 32.62
C GLU A 154 23.92 53.67 32.17
N ASN A 155 22.67 53.26 31.93
CA ASN A 155 21.47 54.09 32.09
C ASN A 155 20.21 53.22 32.13
N GLU A 156 19.46 53.38 33.24
CA GLU A 156 18.02 53.18 33.51
C GLU A 156 17.22 51.96 32.98
N PRO A 157 16.29 51.41 33.79
CA PRO A 157 15.50 50.26 33.41
C PRO A 157 14.36 50.69 32.47
N THR A 158 14.62 50.72 31.16
CA THR A 158 13.54 50.51 30.19
C THR A 158 13.17 49.04 30.25
N ALA A 159 11.94 48.73 30.62
CA ALA A 159 11.36 47.40 30.48
C ALA A 159 11.42 47.01 28.99
N THR A 160 12.52 46.38 28.58
CA THR A 160 12.61 45.69 27.31
C THR A 160 11.68 44.50 27.42
N LEU A 161 10.54 44.58 26.75
CA LEU A 161 9.72 43.41 26.48
C LEU A 161 10.65 42.36 25.87
N ASP A 162 10.86 41.27 26.61
CA ASP A 162 11.59 40.12 26.11
C ASP A 162 10.68 39.44 25.07
N TRP A 163 10.98 39.70 23.81
CA TRP A 163 10.22 39.16 22.69
C TRP A 163 10.29 37.64 22.65
N ASP A 164 11.36 37.04 23.18
CA ASP A 164 11.52 35.59 23.21
C ASP A 164 10.61 34.97 24.29
N GLU A 165 10.51 35.60 25.46
CA GLU A 165 9.59 35.18 26.53
C GLU A 165 8.11 35.36 26.12
N LEU A 166 7.80 36.42 25.38
CA LEU A 166 6.45 36.68 24.86
C LEU A 166 6.10 35.72 23.70
N LEU A 167 7.05 35.40 22.83
CA LEU A 167 6.88 34.37 21.80
C LEU A 167 6.68 32.98 22.43
N GLU A 168 7.48 32.62 23.43
CA GLU A 168 7.35 31.34 24.13
C GLU A 168 6.03 31.24 24.89
N GLN A 169 5.58 32.33 25.53
CA GLN A 169 4.26 32.39 26.15
C GLN A 169 3.14 32.25 25.11
N GLU A 170 3.22 32.91 23.95
CA GLU A 170 2.19 32.77 22.93
C GLU A 170 2.21 31.42 22.23
N ILE A 171 3.39 30.83 21.98
CA ILE A 171 3.51 29.45 21.48
C ILE A 171 2.94 28.47 22.51
N ASN A 172 3.20 28.67 23.81
CA ASN A 172 2.57 27.85 24.86
C ASN A 172 1.06 28.08 24.95
N ASN A 173 0.57 29.31 24.79
CA ASN A 173 -0.86 29.60 24.78
C ASN A 173 -1.56 29.01 23.56
N VAL A 174 -0.89 28.94 22.39
CA VAL A 174 -1.36 28.21 21.21
C VAL A 174 -1.36 26.70 21.44
N ARG A 175 -0.37 26.15 22.15
CA ARG A 175 -0.30 24.72 22.49
C ARG A 175 -1.29 24.31 23.59
N LEU A 176 -1.69 25.25 24.45
CA LEU A 176 -2.57 25.01 25.62
C LEU A 176 -4.04 25.34 25.34
N ALA A 177 -4.32 26.20 24.36
CA ALA A 177 -5.66 26.38 23.81
C ALA A 177 -5.97 25.18 22.91
N GLY A 178 -6.73 24.21 23.44
CA GLY A 178 -7.49 23.31 22.55
C GLY A 178 -8.34 24.16 21.60
N ASP A 179 -8.66 23.64 20.41
CA ASP A 179 -9.35 24.43 19.39
C ASP A 179 -10.63 25.01 20.02
N PRO A 180 -10.77 26.35 20.14
CA PRO A 180 -12.03 26.92 20.58
C PRO A 180 -13.02 26.65 19.46
N LEU A 181 -13.86 25.63 19.62
CA LEU A 181 -14.95 25.28 18.70
C LEU A 181 -15.97 26.41 18.50
N GLU A 182 -15.84 27.55 19.20
CA GLU A 182 -16.90 28.56 19.27
C GLU A 182 -16.46 30.01 18.98
N ALA A 183 -15.18 30.30 18.68
CA ALA A 183 -14.73 31.70 18.61
C ALA A 183 -14.56 32.30 17.20
N ASP A 184 -14.65 31.51 16.12
CA ASP A 184 -14.32 32.00 14.76
C ASP A 184 -15.23 31.44 13.66
N ASP A 185 -16.42 30.92 14.01
CA ASP A 185 -17.47 30.58 13.05
C ASP A 185 -18.17 31.83 12.45
N ASP A 186 -17.79 33.03 12.92
CA ASP A 186 -18.40 34.31 12.55
C ASP A 186 -17.66 35.08 11.46
N ALA A 187 -16.46 34.66 11.03
CA ALA A 187 -15.83 35.27 9.85
C ALA A 187 -16.63 34.86 8.60
N GLU A 188 -17.41 35.80 8.06
CA GLU A 188 -18.17 35.52 6.85
C GLU A 188 -17.23 34.97 5.77
N PRO A 189 -17.59 33.84 5.16
CA PRO A 189 -16.79 33.29 4.09
C PRO A 189 -16.67 34.31 2.97
N ASP A 190 -15.49 34.42 2.38
CA ASP A 190 -15.31 35.29 1.22
C ASP A 190 -16.36 34.95 0.15
N PRO A 191 -16.88 35.96 -0.58
CA PRO A 191 -17.96 35.76 -1.54
C PRO A 191 -17.61 34.66 -2.56
N PRO A 192 -18.61 33.87 -2.98
CA PRO A 192 -18.39 32.74 -3.87
C PRO A 192 -17.72 33.19 -5.16
N MET A 193 -16.81 32.34 -5.66
CA MET A 193 -16.02 32.63 -6.86
C MET A 193 -16.88 32.97 -8.08
N ASP A 194 -16.42 33.97 -8.84
CA ASP A 194 -16.92 34.26 -10.17
C ASP A 194 -16.47 33.17 -11.17
N ALA A 195 -17.29 32.89 -12.19
CA ALA A 195 -17.06 31.79 -13.14
C ALA A 195 -15.75 31.95 -13.95
N SER A 196 -15.28 33.19 -14.11
CA SER A 196 -14.03 33.56 -14.79
C SER A 196 -12.76 33.04 -14.10
N VAL A 197 -12.78 32.91 -12.76
CA VAL A 197 -11.63 32.47 -11.96
C VAL A 197 -11.32 30.97 -12.14
N ASN A 198 -12.30 30.20 -12.62
CA ASN A 198 -12.15 28.77 -12.96
C ASN A 198 -11.54 28.54 -14.35
N ASN A 199 -11.22 29.59 -15.11
CA ASN A 199 -10.57 29.47 -16.42
C ASN A 199 -9.04 29.53 -16.27
N PRO A 200 -8.30 28.42 -16.52
CA PRO A 200 -6.84 28.41 -16.43
C PRO A 200 -6.15 29.36 -17.42
N LYS A 201 -6.85 29.86 -18.44
CA LYS A 201 -6.30 30.84 -19.41
C LYS A 201 -6.36 32.28 -18.92
N GLU A 202 -7.22 32.58 -17.95
CA GLU A 202 -7.48 33.94 -17.48
C GLU A 202 -6.92 34.19 -16.07
N ASN A 203 -6.87 33.14 -15.24
CA ASN A 203 -6.34 33.22 -13.88
C ASN A 203 -4.92 32.63 -13.79
N ILE A 204 -3.92 33.49 -13.60
CA ILE A 204 -2.51 33.09 -13.43
C ILE A 204 -2.24 32.26 -12.17
N TRP A 205 -3.14 32.34 -11.18
CA TRP A 205 -3.05 31.61 -9.91
C TRP A 205 -3.85 30.30 -9.93
N TYR A 206 -4.50 29.96 -11.05
CA TYR A 206 -5.21 28.69 -11.20
C TYR A 206 -4.30 27.51 -10.80
N PRO A 207 -4.77 26.58 -9.95
CA PRO A 207 -6.16 26.32 -9.57
C PRO A 207 -6.66 27.10 -8.32
N PHE A 208 -5.84 27.98 -7.76
CA PHE A 208 -6.18 28.87 -6.65
C PHE A 208 -6.92 30.11 -7.15
N LYS A 209 -7.67 30.77 -6.26
CA LYS A 209 -8.38 32.02 -6.58
C LYS A 209 -7.41 33.12 -7.00
N ASP A 210 -6.39 33.31 -6.18
CA ASP A 210 -5.43 34.39 -6.17
C ASP A 210 -4.19 33.93 -5.41
N LYS A 211 -3.22 34.85 -5.23
CA LYS A 211 -1.97 34.56 -4.53
C LYS A 211 -2.21 34.25 -3.06
N GLU A 212 -3.14 34.96 -2.45
CA GLU A 212 -3.48 34.87 -1.03
C GLU A 212 -4.12 33.52 -0.71
N ASP A 213 -4.97 32.98 -1.59
CA ASP A 213 -5.53 31.62 -1.51
C ASP A 213 -4.45 30.54 -1.61
N LEU A 214 -3.46 30.72 -2.48
CA LEU A 214 -2.28 29.86 -2.51
C LEU A 214 -1.51 29.93 -1.19
N VAL A 215 -1.16 31.12 -0.70
CA VAL A 215 -0.41 31.28 0.57
C VAL A 215 -1.17 30.69 1.75
N GLY A 216 -2.47 30.96 1.85
CA GLY A 216 -3.35 30.38 2.87
C GLY A 216 -3.36 28.85 2.80
N SER A 217 -3.51 28.29 1.59
CA SER A 217 -3.41 26.83 1.37
C SER A 217 -2.05 26.27 1.78
N LEU A 218 -0.96 27.01 1.51
CA LEU A 218 0.39 26.59 1.87
C LEU A 218 0.61 26.57 3.38
N LEU A 219 0.06 27.56 4.09
CA LEU A 219 0.16 27.69 5.54
C LEU A 219 -0.65 26.63 6.27
N VAL A 220 -1.91 26.38 5.86
CA VAL A 220 -2.72 25.29 6.41
C VAL A 220 -2.01 23.94 6.24
N GLY A 221 -1.15 23.84 5.24
CA GLY A 221 -0.13 22.81 5.12
C GLY A 221 -0.41 21.79 4.04
N HIS A 222 0.68 21.16 3.61
CA HIS A 222 0.70 19.95 2.78
C HIS A 222 1.52 18.91 3.52
N THR A 223 0.93 17.71 3.60
CA THR A 223 1.51 16.42 3.97
C THR A 223 2.15 16.26 5.36
N HIS A 224 2.88 17.23 5.95
CA HIS A 224 3.63 17.00 7.21
C HIS A 224 3.54 18.10 8.28
N SER A 225 2.99 19.27 7.97
CA SER A 225 2.83 20.37 8.93
C SER A 225 1.42 20.96 8.83
N MET A 226 0.44 20.35 9.50
CA MET A 226 -0.91 20.91 9.58
C MET A 226 -0.94 21.94 10.69
N LEU A 227 -1.25 23.20 10.36
CA LEU A 227 -1.55 24.22 11.36
C LEU A 227 -2.98 24.02 11.87
N SER A 228 -3.20 24.24 13.17
CA SER A 228 -4.56 24.29 13.71
C SER A 228 -5.31 25.50 13.15
N ARG A 229 -6.65 25.44 13.16
CA ARG A 229 -7.51 26.57 12.77
C ARG A 229 -7.14 27.82 13.58
N SER A 230 -7.01 27.65 14.89
CA SER A 230 -6.61 28.70 15.83
C SER A 230 -5.26 29.35 15.49
N LEU A 231 -4.23 28.56 15.17
CA LEU A 231 -2.92 29.09 14.79
C LEU A 231 -2.97 29.79 13.43
N TYR A 232 -3.72 29.25 12.47
CA TYR A 232 -3.94 29.92 11.19
C TYR A 232 -4.63 31.28 11.36
N SER A 233 -5.69 31.37 12.17
CA SER A 233 -6.38 32.64 12.45
C SER A 233 -5.46 33.67 13.12
N LYS A 234 -4.59 33.24 14.06
CA LYS A 234 -3.56 34.12 14.64
C LYS A 234 -2.58 34.63 13.59
N ILE A 235 -2.06 33.76 12.74
CA ILE A 235 -1.14 34.14 11.66
C ILE A 235 -1.82 35.13 10.69
N ARG A 236 -3.08 34.86 10.33
CA ARG A 236 -3.89 35.77 9.50
C ARG A 236 -3.99 37.15 10.15
N GLY A 237 -4.38 37.24 11.42
CA GLY A 237 -4.50 38.52 12.13
C GLY A 237 -3.17 39.27 12.27
N ILE A 238 -2.05 38.55 12.44
CA ILE A 238 -0.71 39.16 12.45
C ILE A 238 -0.36 39.74 11.07
N LEU A 239 -0.64 38.99 9.99
CA LEU A 239 -0.35 39.41 8.62
C LEU A 239 -1.22 40.58 8.16
N GLU A 240 -2.45 40.68 8.67
CA GLU A 240 -3.35 41.82 8.46
C GLU A 240 -2.73 43.14 8.97
N LEU A 241 -1.95 43.11 10.06
CA LEU A 241 -1.20 44.29 10.55
C LEU A 241 -0.13 44.80 9.55
N TYR A 242 0.23 43.98 8.56
CA TYR A 242 1.18 44.29 7.50
C TYR A 242 0.49 44.41 6.13
N ASP A 243 -0.81 44.68 6.10
CA ASP A 243 -1.62 44.81 4.89
C ASP A 243 -1.63 43.55 3.99
N ILE A 244 -1.48 42.36 4.61
CA ILE A 244 -1.60 41.06 3.92
C ILE A 244 -2.87 40.36 4.37
N GLU A 245 -3.89 40.37 3.52
CA GLU A 245 -5.18 39.74 3.77
C GLU A 245 -5.20 38.29 3.28
N LEU A 246 -4.95 37.34 4.19
CA LEU A 246 -5.16 35.92 3.88
C LEU A 246 -6.65 35.54 3.90
N PRO A 247 -7.08 34.52 3.13
CA PRO A 247 -8.46 34.07 3.15
C PRO A 247 -8.85 33.46 4.49
N ALA A 248 -10.15 33.46 4.78
CA ALA A 248 -10.67 32.73 5.93
C ALA A 248 -10.37 31.23 5.83
N TRP A 249 -10.24 30.57 6.98
CA TRP A 249 -10.04 29.11 7.04
C TRP A 249 -11.08 28.36 6.20
N ALA A 250 -12.35 28.75 6.32
CA ALA A 250 -13.44 28.17 5.53
C ALA A 250 -13.26 28.41 4.02
N THR A 251 -12.74 29.56 3.60
CA THR A 251 -12.40 29.85 2.20
C THR A 251 -11.29 28.92 1.70
N VAL A 252 -10.21 28.76 2.46
CA VAL A 252 -9.11 27.84 2.13
C VAL A 252 -9.61 26.40 2.02
N GLN A 253 -10.45 25.94 2.96
CA GLN A 253 -11.04 24.59 2.91
C GLN A 253 -11.93 24.38 1.68
N ARG A 254 -12.77 25.37 1.31
CA ARG A 254 -13.55 25.30 0.07
C ARG A 254 -12.66 25.26 -1.17
N SER A 255 -11.57 26.03 -1.17
CA SER A 255 -10.59 26.02 -2.26
C SER A 255 -9.96 24.63 -2.41
N ARG A 256 -9.52 24.02 -1.30
CA ARG A 256 -8.99 22.65 -1.28
C ARG A 256 -10.01 21.62 -1.75
N THR A 257 -11.26 21.69 -1.29
CA THR A 257 -12.34 20.81 -1.74
C THR A 257 -12.62 20.96 -3.24
N ARG A 258 -12.61 22.19 -3.76
CA ARG A 258 -12.75 22.46 -5.20
C ARG A 258 -11.59 21.83 -5.98
N ILE A 259 -10.35 22.05 -5.56
CA ILE A 259 -9.15 21.50 -6.20
C ILE A 259 -9.18 19.97 -6.16
N GLN A 260 -9.50 19.36 -5.02
CA GLN A 260 -9.65 17.90 -4.89
C GLN A 260 -10.72 17.35 -5.84
N LYS A 261 -11.86 18.05 -5.97
CA LYS A 261 -12.92 17.71 -6.91
C LYS A 261 -12.44 17.77 -8.37
N THR A 262 -11.61 18.76 -8.72
CA THR A 262 -10.98 18.86 -10.05
C THR A 262 -10.01 17.72 -10.32
N LEU A 263 -9.24 17.30 -9.31
CA LEU A 263 -8.29 16.19 -9.41
C LEU A 263 -8.97 14.80 -9.38
N GLY A 264 -10.28 14.75 -9.13
CA GLY A 264 -11.06 13.51 -9.08
C GLY A 264 -10.82 12.66 -7.82
N SER A 265 -10.04 13.13 -6.86
CA SER A 265 -9.67 12.36 -5.67
C SER A 265 -10.88 12.12 -4.75
N LYS A 266 -11.44 10.91 -4.81
CA LYS A 266 -12.58 10.50 -3.99
C LYS A 266 -12.25 9.30 -3.11
N VAL A 267 -12.55 9.41 -1.82
CA VAL A 267 -12.49 8.27 -0.90
C VAL A 267 -13.62 7.30 -1.24
N ARG A 268 -13.25 6.05 -1.55
CA ARG A 268 -14.17 4.94 -1.77
C ARG A 268 -14.42 4.26 -0.45
N VAL A 269 -15.71 4.06 -0.13
CA VAL A 269 -16.15 3.37 1.08
C VAL A 269 -16.69 2.02 0.69
N ASN A 270 -16.26 0.97 1.40
CA ASN A 270 -16.79 -0.37 1.23
C ASN A 270 -16.93 -1.07 2.59
N MET A 271 -17.80 -2.07 2.67
CA MET A 271 -17.96 -2.92 3.84
C MET A 271 -17.21 -4.23 3.63
N SER A 272 -16.28 -4.55 4.54
CA SER A 272 -15.57 -5.82 4.51
C SER A 272 -16.54 -7.00 4.68
N VAL A 273 -16.07 -8.20 4.35
CA VAL A 273 -16.78 -9.46 4.59
C VAL A 273 -17.25 -9.62 6.05
N PHE A 274 -16.61 -8.94 7.01
CA PHE A 274 -16.93 -8.94 8.45
C PHE A 274 -17.63 -7.67 8.93
N ASP A 275 -18.32 -6.93 8.05
CA ASP A 275 -19.03 -5.68 8.39
C ASP A 275 -18.13 -4.57 8.96
N THR A 276 -16.84 -4.60 8.64
CA THR A 276 -15.94 -3.52 9.03
C THR A 276 -15.89 -2.50 7.89
N PRO A 277 -16.17 -1.21 8.15
CA PRO A 277 -15.99 -0.17 7.15
C PRO A 277 -14.52 -0.10 6.71
N THR A 278 -14.32 -0.03 5.40
CA THR A 278 -13.01 0.07 4.76
C THR A 278 -13.01 1.26 3.81
N PHE A 279 -11.87 1.92 3.72
CA PHE A 279 -11.71 3.15 2.95
C PHE A 279 -10.49 3.01 2.04
N SER A 280 -10.63 3.34 0.77
CA SER A 280 -9.49 3.41 -0.14
C SER A 280 -9.54 4.58 -1.12
N LEU A 281 -8.37 5.00 -1.58
CA LEU A 281 -8.21 5.82 -2.77
C LEU A 281 -8.13 4.91 -4.00
N SER A 282 -8.42 5.48 -5.18
CA SER A 282 -8.32 4.79 -6.46
C SER A 282 -6.87 4.74 -6.93
N ALA A 283 -6.36 3.54 -7.19
CA ALA A 283 -5.05 3.39 -7.82
C ALA A 283 -5.06 3.95 -9.27
N ALA A 284 -6.16 3.77 -10.00
CA ALA A 284 -6.30 4.27 -11.38
C ALA A 284 -6.29 5.81 -11.44
N GLU A 285 -6.99 6.50 -10.54
CA GLU A 285 -6.97 7.96 -10.48
C GLU A 285 -5.58 8.49 -10.14
N ILE A 286 -4.87 7.87 -9.18
CA ILE A 286 -3.51 8.26 -8.81
C ILE A 286 -2.55 8.08 -9.99
N ILE A 287 -2.58 6.93 -10.67
CA ILE A 287 -1.75 6.70 -11.86
C ILE A 287 -2.07 7.71 -12.96
N SER A 288 -3.35 8.05 -13.15
CA SER A 288 -3.76 9.05 -14.13
C SER A 288 -3.17 10.43 -13.84
N GLN A 289 -3.09 10.80 -12.55
CA GLN A 289 -2.46 12.05 -12.12
C GLN A 289 -0.95 12.04 -12.38
N ASP A 290 -0.26 10.92 -12.11
CA ASP A 290 1.18 10.80 -12.39
C ASP A 290 1.51 10.84 -13.89
N LEU A 291 0.66 10.25 -14.73
CA LEU A 291 0.81 10.33 -16.20
C LEU A 291 0.57 11.74 -16.74
N ALA A 292 -0.37 12.48 -16.15
CA ALA A 292 -0.62 13.87 -16.49
C ALA A 292 0.45 14.82 -15.92
N ASN A 293 1.29 14.35 -15.00
CA ASN A 293 2.28 15.18 -14.33
C ASN A 293 3.60 15.26 -15.13
N PRO A 294 4.03 16.46 -15.59
CA PRO A 294 5.27 16.64 -16.33
C PRO A 294 6.54 16.29 -15.52
N LEU A 295 6.46 16.31 -14.19
CA LEU A 295 7.57 15.96 -13.31
C LEU A 295 7.76 14.44 -13.21
N VAL A 296 6.71 13.66 -13.47
CA VAL A 296 6.72 12.20 -13.30
C VAL A 296 6.75 11.47 -14.63
N SER A 297 5.84 11.81 -15.55
CA SER A 297 5.63 11.14 -16.84
C SER A 297 6.90 10.90 -17.65
N LYS A 298 7.81 11.88 -17.70
CA LYS A 298 9.09 11.80 -18.44
C LYS A 298 10.07 10.74 -17.91
N HIS A 299 9.83 10.20 -16.72
CA HIS A 299 10.68 9.22 -16.07
C HIS A 299 10.08 7.80 -16.07
N LEU A 300 8.86 7.62 -16.56
CA LEU A 300 8.20 6.33 -16.57
C LEU A 300 8.62 5.48 -17.76
N ASP A 301 9.10 4.27 -17.45
CA ASP A 301 9.20 3.19 -18.42
C ASP A 301 7.82 2.55 -18.63
N PHE A 302 7.48 2.26 -19.89
CA PHE A 302 6.22 1.60 -20.28
C PHE A 302 6.41 0.20 -20.88
N TYR A 303 7.67 -0.18 -21.08
CA TYR A 303 8.09 -1.48 -21.62
C TYR A 303 9.19 -2.04 -20.72
N PRO A 304 9.30 -3.37 -20.57
CA PRO A 304 10.42 -3.98 -19.89
C PRO A 304 11.71 -3.76 -20.69
N GLU A 305 12.84 -3.73 -20.00
CA GLU A 305 14.17 -3.53 -20.59
C GLU A 305 15.02 -4.79 -20.43
N GLN A 306 15.59 -5.27 -21.54
CA GLN A 306 16.57 -6.35 -21.53
C GLN A 306 17.97 -5.78 -21.37
N THR A 307 18.67 -6.21 -20.32
CA THR A 307 20.06 -5.79 -20.03
C THR A 307 21.06 -6.94 -20.04
N ASP A 308 20.65 -8.14 -20.46
CA ASP A 308 21.48 -9.36 -20.45
C ASP A 308 22.09 -9.67 -19.06
N GLY A 309 21.43 -9.22 -18.00
CA GLY A 309 21.87 -9.38 -16.61
C GLY A 309 22.94 -8.39 -16.16
N VAL A 310 23.31 -7.43 -16.99
CA VAL A 310 24.28 -6.37 -16.68
C VAL A 310 23.56 -5.16 -16.09
N ASP A 311 24.16 -4.54 -15.07
CA ASP A 311 23.70 -3.27 -14.46
C ASP A 311 22.19 -3.21 -14.17
N VAL A 312 21.63 -4.28 -13.60
CA VAL A 312 20.21 -4.32 -13.20
C VAL A 312 20.02 -3.46 -11.94
N PHE A 313 19.32 -2.33 -12.08
CA PHE A 313 19.06 -1.41 -10.97
C PHE A 313 17.60 -0.97 -10.83
N LYS A 314 16.75 -1.10 -11.86
CA LYS A 314 15.33 -0.68 -11.81
C LYS A 314 14.38 -1.84 -12.14
N LEU A 315 13.11 -1.71 -11.74
CA LEU A 315 12.13 -2.80 -11.88
C LEU A 315 11.68 -3.07 -13.32
N SER A 316 11.81 -2.09 -14.23
CA SER A 316 11.64 -2.32 -15.68
C SER A 316 12.63 -3.32 -16.25
N GLN A 317 13.76 -3.56 -15.58
CA GLN A 317 14.76 -4.56 -15.96
C GLN A 317 14.51 -5.94 -15.30
N SER A 318 13.37 -6.10 -14.61
CA SER A 318 13.06 -7.35 -13.91
C SER A 318 12.63 -8.46 -14.88
N ASN A 319 13.06 -9.70 -14.60
CA ASN A 319 12.59 -10.87 -15.35
C ASN A 319 11.07 -11.05 -15.27
N LYS A 320 10.42 -10.59 -14.18
CA LYS A 320 8.97 -10.68 -14.10
C LYS A 320 8.31 -9.91 -15.23
N TRP A 321 8.64 -8.62 -15.37
CA TRP A 321 8.02 -7.78 -16.40
C TRP A 321 8.47 -8.20 -17.81
N LEU A 322 9.73 -8.60 -17.98
CA LEU A 322 10.27 -9.00 -19.28
C LEU A 322 9.76 -10.37 -19.76
N LYS A 323 9.60 -11.35 -18.86
CA LYS A 323 9.48 -12.78 -19.23
C LYS A 323 8.32 -13.52 -18.57
N HIS A 324 7.93 -13.18 -17.34
CA HIS A 324 7.06 -14.05 -16.53
C HIS A 324 5.61 -13.56 -16.43
N LEU A 325 5.28 -12.38 -16.93
CA LEU A 325 3.89 -11.97 -17.09
C LEU A 325 3.23 -12.80 -18.18
N SER A 326 1.97 -13.22 -17.96
CA SER A 326 1.21 -13.91 -18.99
C SER A 326 0.94 -12.98 -20.18
N PRO A 327 0.64 -13.54 -21.37
CA PRO A 327 0.29 -12.78 -22.56
C PRO A 327 -0.75 -11.68 -22.35
N THR A 328 -1.70 -11.86 -21.44
CA THR A 328 -2.76 -10.89 -21.12
C THR A 328 -2.29 -9.68 -20.29
N HIS A 329 -1.15 -9.79 -19.61
CA HIS A 329 -0.69 -8.83 -18.61
C HIS A 329 0.58 -8.06 -19.03
N GLN A 330 1.31 -8.57 -20.02
CA GLN A 330 2.48 -7.89 -20.59
C GLN A 330 2.06 -6.69 -21.48
N PRO A 331 3.00 -5.85 -21.95
CA PRO A 331 2.69 -4.79 -22.90
C PRO A 331 2.01 -5.33 -24.16
N GLN A 332 0.81 -4.83 -24.45
CA GLN A 332 -0.07 -5.39 -25.49
C GLN A 332 0.22 -4.85 -26.89
N MET A 333 0.68 -3.59 -26.99
CA MET A 333 0.92 -2.93 -28.27
C MET A 333 2.15 -2.04 -28.29
N CYS A 334 2.63 -1.77 -29.50
CA CYS A 334 3.53 -0.67 -29.81
C CYS A 334 2.98 0.19 -30.94
N GLU A 335 3.33 1.47 -30.90
CA GLU A 335 3.02 2.44 -31.95
C GLU A 335 4.28 2.70 -32.77
N VAL A 336 4.14 2.68 -34.10
CA VAL A 336 5.20 2.97 -35.06
C VAL A 336 4.59 3.75 -36.23
N ASP A 337 5.04 4.99 -36.46
CA ASP A 337 4.61 5.86 -37.56
C ASP A 337 3.08 6.02 -37.70
N GLY A 338 2.39 6.22 -36.57
CA GLY A 338 0.94 6.34 -36.44
C GLY A 338 0.17 5.01 -36.56
N LYS A 339 0.87 3.88 -36.68
CA LYS A 339 0.25 2.55 -36.80
C LYS A 339 0.41 1.75 -35.52
N HIS A 340 -0.64 1.01 -35.17
CA HIS A 340 -0.64 0.18 -33.96
C HIS A 340 -0.42 -1.29 -34.31
N PHE A 341 0.52 -1.92 -33.62
CA PHE A 341 0.88 -3.33 -33.73
C PHE A 341 0.69 -4.00 -32.38
N TYR A 342 0.06 -5.17 -32.37
CA TYR A 342 -0.25 -5.89 -31.14
C TYR A 342 0.49 -7.22 -31.10
N ILE A 343 0.74 -7.71 -29.89
CA ILE A 343 1.18 -9.08 -29.70
C ILE A 343 0.15 -10.06 -30.25
N PHE A 344 0.63 -11.20 -30.74
CA PHE A 344 -0.16 -12.28 -31.36
C PHE A 344 -0.92 -11.89 -32.63
N GLU A 345 -0.59 -10.77 -33.26
CA GLU A 345 -1.13 -10.42 -34.59
C GLU A 345 -0.06 -10.59 -35.68
N PRO A 346 -0.41 -11.14 -36.86
CA PRO A 346 0.50 -11.13 -38.00
C PRO A 346 0.89 -9.71 -38.43
N VAL A 347 2.19 -9.51 -38.62
CA VAL A 347 2.81 -8.26 -39.05
C VAL A 347 3.69 -8.53 -40.26
N ARG A 348 3.54 -7.70 -41.30
CA ARG A 348 4.46 -7.70 -42.44
C ARG A 348 5.57 -6.69 -42.21
N LEU A 349 6.81 -7.13 -42.30
CA LEU A 349 8.00 -6.28 -42.23
C LEU A 349 8.23 -5.53 -43.55
N PHE A 350 9.07 -4.49 -43.54
CA PHE A 350 9.51 -3.83 -44.79
C PHE A 350 10.27 -4.76 -45.74
N SER A 351 10.94 -5.79 -45.21
CA SER A 351 11.57 -6.85 -46.01
C SER A 351 10.56 -7.72 -46.77
N GLY A 352 9.27 -7.65 -46.41
CA GLY A 352 8.21 -8.49 -46.95
C GLY A 352 7.94 -9.75 -46.14
N VAL A 353 8.82 -10.10 -45.19
CA VAL A 353 8.69 -11.24 -44.27
C VAL A 353 7.48 -11.03 -43.34
N MET A 354 6.78 -12.12 -43.05
CA MET A 354 5.65 -12.16 -42.12
C MET A 354 6.11 -12.67 -40.76
N VAL A 355 5.75 -11.95 -39.70
CA VAL A 355 6.12 -12.32 -38.33
C VAL A 355 4.92 -12.15 -37.39
N ILE A 356 4.93 -12.81 -36.25
CA ILE A 356 3.97 -12.62 -35.15
C ILE A 356 4.74 -12.11 -33.93
N PRO A 357 4.55 -10.85 -33.50
CA PRO A 357 5.11 -10.32 -32.26
C PRO A 357 4.60 -11.09 -31.04
N ILE A 358 5.50 -11.52 -30.15
CA ILE A 358 5.16 -12.22 -28.90
C ILE A 358 5.45 -11.34 -27.68
N TYR A 359 6.54 -10.57 -27.69
CA TYR A 359 6.92 -9.66 -26.60
C TYR A 359 7.41 -8.33 -27.16
N PHE A 360 7.09 -7.21 -26.49
CA PHE A 360 7.70 -5.90 -26.72
C PHE A 360 8.63 -5.53 -25.57
N TYR A 361 9.82 -5.03 -25.89
CA TYR A 361 10.85 -4.72 -24.89
C TYR A 361 11.86 -3.69 -25.41
N ILE A 362 12.50 -2.97 -24.50
CA ILE A 362 13.61 -2.07 -24.80
C ILE A 362 14.92 -2.87 -24.80
N TYR A 363 15.73 -2.69 -25.83
CA TYR A 363 17.09 -3.19 -25.90
C TYR A 363 18.02 -2.10 -26.42
N GLN A 364 19.08 -1.80 -25.67
CA GLN A 364 20.05 -0.74 -26.01
C GLN A 364 19.39 0.62 -26.34
N GLY A 365 18.32 0.97 -25.62
CA GLY A 365 17.58 2.22 -25.78
C GLY A 365 16.58 2.27 -26.94
N CYS A 366 16.44 1.19 -27.71
CA CYS A 366 15.49 1.08 -28.82
C CYS A 366 14.39 0.06 -28.50
N LEU A 367 13.20 0.25 -29.08
CA LEU A 367 12.08 -0.68 -28.92
C LEU A 367 12.21 -1.85 -29.91
N PHE A 368 12.16 -3.06 -29.37
CA PHE A 368 12.23 -4.32 -30.09
C PHE A 368 10.99 -5.17 -29.83
N SER A 369 10.79 -6.13 -30.72
CA SER A 369 9.86 -7.22 -30.53
C SER A 369 10.59 -8.56 -30.64
N LYS A 370 10.26 -9.50 -29.75
CA LYS A 370 10.51 -10.92 -29.99
C LYS A 370 9.39 -11.41 -30.90
N CYS A 371 9.73 -11.93 -32.07
CA CYS A 371 8.75 -12.36 -33.05
C CYS A 371 8.99 -13.81 -33.46
N PHE A 372 7.91 -14.53 -33.69
CA PHE A 372 7.94 -15.78 -34.43
C PHE A 372 7.86 -15.47 -35.93
N GLU A 373 8.78 -15.99 -36.74
CA GLU A 373 8.73 -15.83 -38.20
C GLU A 373 7.78 -16.86 -38.81
N LEU A 374 6.81 -16.41 -39.61
CA LEU A 374 5.86 -17.30 -40.27
C LEU A 374 6.46 -17.88 -41.54
N ALA A 375 6.73 -19.19 -41.53
CA ALA A 375 7.13 -19.95 -42.70
C ALA A 375 5.92 -20.59 -43.42
N GLU A 376 6.15 -21.16 -44.60
CA GLU A 376 5.07 -21.76 -45.42
C GLU A 376 4.38 -22.93 -44.68
N GLU A 377 5.13 -23.72 -43.91
CA GLU A 377 4.59 -24.82 -43.10
C GLU A 377 3.66 -24.37 -41.98
N ASN A 378 3.69 -23.08 -41.60
CA ASN A 378 2.81 -22.52 -40.57
C ASN A 378 1.47 -22.06 -41.13
N VAL A 379 1.30 -22.06 -42.45
CA VAL A 379 0.11 -21.58 -43.13
C VAL A 379 -0.51 -22.72 -43.93
N PHE A 380 -1.58 -23.30 -43.40
CA PHE A 380 -2.34 -24.33 -44.09
C PHE A 380 -3.46 -23.68 -44.90
N GLN A 381 -3.31 -23.67 -46.22
CA GLN A 381 -4.31 -23.09 -47.12
C GLN A 381 -5.01 -24.19 -47.93
N THR A 382 -6.34 -24.21 -47.84
CA THR A 382 -7.24 -25.02 -48.68
C THR A 382 -8.08 -24.09 -49.58
N GLU A 383 -8.90 -24.64 -50.48
CA GLU A 383 -9.79 -23.84 -51.35
C GLU A 383 -10.80 -22.98 -50.57
N SER A 384 -11.08 -23.31 -49.30
CA SER A 384 -12.10 -22.64 -48.47
C SER A 384 -11.61 -22.11 -47.12
N GLU A 385 -10.39 -22.42 -46.69
CA GLU A 385 -9.89 -22.10 -45.35
C GLU A 385 -8.39 -21.83 -45.36
N CYS A 386 -7.95 -20.75 -44.71
CA CYS A 386 -6.55 -20.51 -44.35
C CYS A 386 -6.40 -20.66 -42.84
N LYS A 387 -5.45 -21.48 -42.38
CA LYS A 387 -5.18 -21.70 -40.97
C LYS A 387 -3.73 -21.37 -40.67
N ILE A 388 -3.52 -20.42 -39.77
CA ILE A 388 -2.19 -20.01 -39.30
C ILE A 388 -1.93 -20.70 -37.96
N THR A 389 -0.77 -21.35 -37.83
CA THR A 389 -0.36 -22.04 -36.61
C THR A 389 0.97 -21.54 -36.08
N ILE A 390 1.09 -21.41 -34.76
CA ILE A 390 2.34 -21.09 -34.06
C ILE A 390 2.68 -22.19 -33.03
N PRO A 391 3.95 -22.37 -32.64
CA PRO A 391 4.32 -23.22 -31.52
C PRO A 391 3.63 -22.77 -30.21
N PRO A 392 3.23 -23.71 -29.33
CA PRO A 392 2.69 -23.36 -28.02
C PRO A 392 3.80 -22.90 -27.06
N ASN A 393 3.45 -22.10 -26.05
CA ASN A 393 4.34 -21.72 -24.95
C ASN A 393 5.65 -21.05 -25.41
N LEU A 394 5.56 -20.07 -26.31
CA LEU A 394 6.70 -19.27 -26.75
C LEU A 394 7.22 -18.36 -25.61
N GLU A 395 8.12 -18.90 -24.77
CA GLU A 395 8.85 -18.14 -23.75
C GLU A 395 9.80 -17.12 -24.38
N PHE A 396 10.14 -16.05 -23.64
CA PHE A 396 10.96 -14.94 -24.15
C PHE A 396 12.33 -15.36 -24.73
N ASP A 397 12.99 -16.34 -24.10
CA ASP A 397 14.30 -16.84 -24.51
C ASP A 397 14.23 -18.02 -25.50
N ASN A 398 13.04 -18.33 -26.03
CA ASN A 398 12.87 -19.41 -26.99
C ASN A 398 13.68 -19.14 -28.27
N ILE A 399 14.40 -20.15 -28.76
CA ILE A 399 15.32 -20.07 -29.90
C ILE A 399 14.59 -19.73 -31.21
N GLU A 400 13.31 -20.10 -31.31
CA GLU A 400 12.47 -19.86 -32.48
C GLU A 400 12.03 -18.39 -32.59
N LEU A 401 12.26 -17.59 -31.55
CA LEU A 401 11.94 -16.16 -31.56
C LEU A 401 13.13 -15.32 -32.05
N ILE A 402 12.93 -14.63 -33.17
CA ILE A 402 13.87 -13.63 -33.67
C ILE A 402 13.63 -12.28 -33.01
N SER A 403 14.69 -11.49 -32.85
CA SER A 403 14.61 -10.14 -32.29
C SER A 403 14.57 -9.12 -33.43
N THR A 404 13.46 -8.39 -33.54
CA THR A 404 13.23 -7.45 -34.64
C THR A 404 13.01 -6.03 -34.08
N PRO A 405 13.77 -5.01 -34.51
CA PRO A 405 13.44 -3.62 -34.20
C PRO A 405 12.03 -3.29 -34.69
N VAL A 406 11.19 -2.66 -33.86
CA VAL A 406 9.80 -2.38 -34.27
C VAL A 406 9.74 -1.38 -35.42
N SER A 407 10.79 -0.59 -35.65
CA SER A 407 10.94 0.28 -36.81
C SER A 407 10.95 -0.48 -38.16
N ASN A 408 11.13 -1.80 -38.15
CA ASN A 408 11.03 -2.63 -39.35
C ASN A 408 9.59 -3.07 -39.66
N PHE A 409 8.63 -2.79 -38.78
CA PHE A 409 7.23 -3.14 -38.97
C PHE A 409 6.59 -2.23 -40.02
N ASN A 410 5.83 -2.81 -40.96
CA ASN A 410 5.21 -2.06 -42.06
C ASN A 410 3.68 -2.15 -42.04
N LEU A 411 3.12 -3.35 -42.19
CA LEU A 411 1.67 -3.58 -42.23
C LEU A 411 1.24 -4.39 -41.01
N ASN A 412 0.22 -3.91 -40.30
CA ASN A 412 -0.47 -4.69 -39.28
C ASN A 412 -1.53 -5.60 -39.92
N CYS A 413 -2.06 -6.55 -39.17
CA CYS A 413 -2.98 -7.59 -39.66
C CYS A 413 -4.20 -7.06 -40.43
N LEU A 414 -4.66 -5.83 -40.14
CA LEU A 414 -5.79 -5.19 -40.81
C LEU A 414 -5.51 -4.84 -42.28
N ASN A 415 -4.24 -4.64 -42.62
CA ASN A 415 -3.80 -4.13 -43.92
C ASN A 415 -3.03 -5.18 -44.75
N ILE A 416 -2.98 -6.43 -44.29
CA ILE A 416 -2.29 -7.52 -44.97
C ILE A 416 -3.26 -8.22 -45.92
N TRP A 417 -2.80 -8.46 -47.14
CA TRP A 417 -3.52 -9.16 -48.20
C TRP A 417 -2.79 -10.45 -48.55
N THR A 418 -3.54 -11.53 -48.78
CA THR A 418 -3.00 -12.80 -49.26
C THR A 418 -2.62 -12.70 -50.75
N ALA A 419 -1.86 -13.69 -51.25
CA ALA A 419 -1.54 -13.77 -52.68
C ALA A 419 -2.79 -13.91 -53.58
N SER A 420 -3.91 -14.41 -53.05
CA SER A 420 -5.20 -14.50 -53.76
C SER A 420 -5.96 -13.17 -53.81
N GLY A 421 -5.47 -12.10 -53.18
CA GLY A 421 -6.13 -10.81 -53.12
C GLY A 421 -7.25 -10.72 -52.08
N THR A 422 -7.28 -11.61 -51.09
CA THR A 422 -8.23 -11.60 -49.97
C THR A 422 -7.57 -10.95 -48.74
N PRO A 423 -8.27 -10.15 -47.92
CA PRO A 423 -7.74 -9.68 -46.65
C PRO A 423 -7.35 -10.85 -45.74
N LEU A 424 -6.21 -10.75 -45.05
CA LEU A 424 -5.69 -11.84 -44.22
C LEU A 424 -6.70 -12.29 -43.15
N LEU A 425 -7.33 -11.34 -42.47
CA LEU A 425 -8.32 -11.62 -41.43
C LEU A 425 -9.54 -12.40 -41.95
N GLU A 426 -9.98 -12.11 -43.19
CA GLU A 426 -11.07 -12.87 -43.81
C GLU A 426 -10.60 -14.28 -44.17
N ALA A 427 -9.40 -14.40 -44.76
CA ALA A 427 -8.85 -15.69 -45.14
C ALA A 427 -8.67 -16.64 -43.94
N CYS A 428 -8.20 -16.12 -42.79
CA CYS A 428 -7.97 -16.93 -41.58
C CYS A 428 -9.14 -16.93 -40.59
N GLY A 429 -10.29 -16.37 -40.97
CA GLY A 429 -11.47 -16.29 -40.09
C GLY A 429 -11.23 -15.54 -38.78
N GLY A 430 -10.25 -14.64 -38.75
CA GLY A 430 -9.85 -13.88 -37.56
C GLY A 430 -9.17 -14.73 -36.48
N LYS A 431 -8.54 -15.86 -36.82
CA LYS A 431 -7.96 -16.77 -35.82
C LYS A 431 -6.56 -17.25 -36.18
N ILE A 432 -5.74 -17.44 -35.15
CA ILE A 432 -4.51 -18.22 -35.21
C ILE A 432 -4.56 -19.31 -34.14
N TYR A 433 -3.75 -20.35 -34.29
CA TYR A 433 -3.79 -21.53 -33.42
C TYR A 433 -2.41 -21.87 -32.88
N GLU A 434 -2.33 -22.17 -31.59
CA GLU A 434 -1.14 -22.83 -31.05
C GLU A 434 -1.18 -24.32 -31.39
N CYS A 435 -0.06 -24.88 -31.85
CA CYS A 435 0.02 -26.29 -32.23
C CYS A 435 -0.35 -27.21 -31.05
N GLY A 436 -1.33 -28.09 -31.27
CA GLY A 436 -1.82 -29.01 -30.25
C GLY A 436 -2.87 -28.43 -29.29
N LEU A 437 -3.25 -27.16 -29.44
CA LEU A 437 -4.34 -26.53 -28.69
C LEU A 437 -5.55 -26.29 -29.59
N GLU A 438 -6.74 -26.61 -29.07
CA GLU A 438 -8.01 -26.42 -29.78
C GLU A 438 -8.55 -24.99 -29.66
N THR A 439 -8.16 -24.27 -28.60
CA THR A 439 -8.59 -22.89 -28.37
C THR A 439 -7.83 -21.94 -29.30
N PRO A 440 -8.51 -21.23 -30.22
CA PRO A 440 -7.86 -20.25 -31.08
C PRO A 440 -7.47 -19.00 -30.29
N ILE A 441 -6.44 -18.31 -30.78
CA ILE A 441 -6.16 -16.92 -30.42
C ILE A 441 -6.89 -16.04 -31.44
N GLU A 442 -7.79 -15.20 -30.93
CA GLU A 442 -8.58 -14.29 -31.75
C GLU A 442 -7.73 -13.10 -32.24
N ILE A 443 -7.81 -12.81 -33.53
CA ILE A 443 -7.25 -11.62 -34.19
C ILE A 443 -8.34 -10.89 -34.98
N PRO A 444 -8.43 -9.55 -34.93
CA PRO A 444 -7.58 -8.61 -34.19
C PRO A 444 -7.61 -8.81 -32.67
N ASN A 445 -6.49 -8.47 -32.02
CA ASN A 445 -6.32 -8.56 -30.57
C ASN A 445 -7.47 -7.81 -29.86
N PRO A 446 -8.14 -8.42 -28.87
CA PRO A 446 -9.29 -7.82 -28.17
C PRO A 446 -9.03 -6.42 -27.61
N TRP A 447 -7.78 -6.12 -27.20
CA TRP A 447 -7.40 -4.81 -26.70
C TRP A 447 -7.58 -3.69 -27.73
N ARG A 448 -7.57 -3.98 -29.03
CA ARG A 448 -7.86 -2.96 -30.07
C ARG A 448 -9.24 -2.34 -29.88
N LYS A 449 -10.24 -3.13 -29.48
CA LYS A 449 -11.60 -2.65 -29.24
C LYS A 449 -11.67 -1.77 -28.00
N THR A 450 -11.01 -2.17 -26.93
CA THR A 450 -10.98 -1.42 -25.66
C THR A 450 -10.17 -0.14 -25.78
N ALA A 451 -9.07 -0.16 -26.54
CA ALA A 451 -8.24 1.01 -26.79
C ALA A 451 -8.91 2.04 -27.71
N ASP A 452 -9.80 1.61 -28.60
CA ASP A 452 -10.53 2.49 -29.53
C ASP A 452 -9.61 3.48 -30.25
N GLY A 453 -8.49 2.97 -30.78
CA GLY A 453 -7.48 3.78 -31.46
C GLY A 453 -6.56 4.61 -30.57
N LYS A 454 -6.61 4.48 -29.24
CA LYS A 454 -5.63 5.06 -28.31
C LYS A 454 -4.36 4.20 -28.22
N ILE A 455 -3.25 4.83 -27.85
CA ILE A 455 -2.02 4.12 -27.46
C ILE A 455 -2.26 3.44 -26.10
N ILE A 456 -1.74 2.22 -25.92
CA ILE A 456 -1.79 1.52 -24.63
C ILE A 456 -0.49 1.73 -23.86
N ARG A 457 -0.57 2.18 -22.61
CA ARG A 457 0.55 2.28 -21.67
C ARG A 457 0.45 1.17 -20.63
N ASN A 458 1.51 0.36 -20.51
CA ASN A 458 1.64 -0.60 -19.43
C ASN A 458 2.34 0.06 -18.24
N VAL A 459 1.61 0.22 -17.13
CA VAL A 459 2.08 0.94 -15.94
C VAL A 459 2.01 0.03 -14.71
N PRO A 460 2.94 -0.93 -14.57
CA PRO A 460 2.95 -1.81 -13.41
C PRO A 460 3.25 -1.09 -12.10
N ILE A 461 2.74 -1.65 -11.00
CA ILE A 461 2.92 -1.13 -9.65
C ILE A 461 3.59 -2.14 -8.71
N THR A 462 4.23 -1.62 -7.67
CA THR A 462 4.74 -2.40 -6.54
C THR A 462 3.89 -2.07 -5.32
N LEU A 463 3.18 -3.08 -4.79
CA LEU A 463 2.36 -2.94 -3.59
C LEU A 463 3.20 -3.07 -2.33
N TYR A 464 2.81 -2.36 -1.29
CA TYR A 464 3.41 -2.44 0.03
C TYR A 464 2.32 -2.37 1.09
N ALA A 465 2.45 -3.17 2.15
CA ALA A 465 1.67 -2.96 3.36
C ALA A 465 2.51 -3.21 4.61
N ASP A 466 2.27 -2.41 5.64
CA ASP A 466 2.96 -2.56 6.93
C ASP A 466 2.10 -2.06 8.10
N ASP A 467 2.48 -2.51 9.28
CA ASP A 467 1.97 -2.09 10.56
C ASP A 467 2.58 -0.72 10.93
N THR A 468 1.77 0.33 10.88
CA THR A 468 2.12 1.68 11.32
C THR A 468 1.43 1.99 12.65
N SER A 469 1.87 3.05 13.35
CA SER A 469 1.18 3.53 14.55
C SER A 469 0.80 4.98 14.35
N GLY A 470 -0.40 5.33 14.80
CA GLY A 470 -0.87 6.72 14.84
C GLY A 470 -0.23 7.56 15.96
N ASN A 471 0.62 6.94 16.80
CA ASN A 471 1.34 7.61 17.87
C ASN A 471 2.86 7.53 17.63
N LEU A 472 3.64 8.39 18.31
CA LEU A 472 5.11 8.32 18.34
C LEU A 472 5.66 6.96 18.84
N SER A 473 4.83 6.09 19.42
CA SER A 473 5.21 4.72 19.80
C SER A 473 4.34 3.65 19.13
N LYS A 474 5.00 2.63 18.55
CA LYS A 474 4.36 1.50 17.83
C LYS A 474 3.39 0.64 18.66
N GLN A 475 3.29 0.85 19.98
CA GLN A 475 2.48 0.01 20.86
C GLN A 475 1.00 0.40 20.90
N PHE A 476 0.64 1.65 20.59
CA PHE A 476 -0.72 2.14 20.71
C PHE A 476 -1.25 2.63 19.36
N ASN A 477 -2.55 2.41 19.12
CA ASN A 477 -3.25 2.81 17.89
C ASN A 477 -2.59 2.31 16.59
N LYS A 478 -2.40 0.99 16.51
CA LYS A 478 -1.82 0.32 15.35
C LYS A 478 -2.77 0.40 14.15
N HIS A 479 -2.25 0.85 13.01
CA HIS A 479 -2.93 0.86 11.73
C HIS A 479 -2.22 -0.08 10.76
N ILE A 480 -2.98 -0.81 9.96
CA ILE A 480 -2.46 -1.41 8.74
C ILE A 480 -2.54 -0.35 7.66
N GLY A 481 -1.42 0.02 7.05
CA GLY A 481 -1.39 0.88 5.88
C GLY A 481 -1.05 0.08 4.63
N CYS A 482 -1.69 0.42 3.51
CA CYS A 482 -1.41 -0.12 2.18
C CYS A 482 -1.07 1.03 1.22
N TYR A 483 0.01 0.85 0.48
CA TYR A 483 0.62 1.84 -0.41
C TYR A 483 1.04 1.17 -1.72
N PHE A 484 1.33 1.98 -2.73
CA PHE A 484 2.03 1.51 -3.92
C PHE A 484 3.05 2.53 -4.44
N THR A 485 3.97 2.05 -5.26
CA THR A 485 4.90 2.86 -6.05
C THR A 485 4.79 2.43 -7.52
N LEU A 486 5.06 3.35 -8.45
CA LEU A 486 5.13 3.03 -9.88
C LEU A 486 6.41 2.26 -10.20
N SER A 487 6.29 1.06 -10.75
CA SER A 487 7.44 0.19 -11.03
C SER A 487 8.24 0.63 -12.26
N GLY A 488 7.64 1.46 -13.11
CA GLY A 488 8.33 2.08 -14.26
C GLY A 488 9.29 3.19 -13.86
N LEU A 489 9.32 3.62 -12.58
CA LEU A 489 10.24 4.65 -12.11
C LEU A 489 11.60 4.07 -11.68
N PRO A 490 12.71 4.75 -11.98
CA PRO A 490 14.02 4.35 -11.47
C PRO A 490 14.10 4.57 -9.94
N PRO A 491 14.87 3.74 -9.19
CA PRO A 491 14.94 3.81 -7.73
C PRO A 491 15.27 5.18 -7.14
N LYS A 492 16.12 5.97 -7.83
CA LYS A 492 16.48 7.32 -7.39
C LYS A 492 15.25 8.24 -7.29
N ILE A 493 14.24 7.97 -8.09
CA ILE A 493 12.97 8.71 -8.15
C ILE A 493 11.95 8.00 -7.28
N SER A 494 11.69 6.70 -7.48
CA SER A 494 10.66 5.96 -6.73
C SER A 494 10.89 5.89 -5.22
N ASN A 495 12.13 6.04 -4.74
CA ASN A 495 12.43 6.09 -3.29
C ASN A 495 12.16 7.46 -2.64
N GLN A 496 11.77 8.48 -3.41
CA GLN A 496 11.36 9.77 -2.85
C GLN A 496 9.95 9.64 -2.27
N GLU A 497 9.69 10.29 -1.14
CA GLU A 497 8.39 10.24 -0.45
C GLU A 497 7.22 10.61 -1.38
N TYR A 498 7.47 11.52 -2.33
CA TYR A 498 6.53 11.94 -3.37
C TYR A 498 5.91 10.78 -4.16
N HIS A 499 6.65 9.69 -4.37
CA HIS A 499 6.22 8.54 -5.16
C HIS A 499 5.67 7.38 -4.33
N CYS A 500 5.53 7.56 -3.02
CA CYS A 500 4.88 6.61 -2.14
C CYS A 500 3.38 6.93 -2.05
N HIS A 501 2.58 6.26 -2.86
CA HIS A 501 1.15 6.55 -2.98
C HIS A 501 0.35 5.77 -1.94
N TYR A 502 -0.40 6.49 -1.11
CA TYR A 502 -1.32 5.91 -0.14
C TYR A 502 -2.57 5.34 -0.82
N LEU A 503 -2.98 4.13 -0.43
CA LEU A 503 -4.26 3.53 -0.87
C LEU A 503 -5.26 3.44 0.26
N SER A 504 -4.88 2.88 1.40
CA SER A 504 -5.81 2.59 2.49
C SER A 504 -5.09 2.43 3.81
N ALA A 505 -5.77 2.79 4.90
CA ALA A 505 -5.39 2.36 6.24
C ALA A 505 -6.61 2.01 7.09
N SER A 506 -6.40 1.12 8.06
CA SER A 506 -7.40 0.82 9.07
C SER A 506 -6.75 0.36 10.38
N ASN A 507 -7.32 0.79 11.50
CA ASN A 507 -7.06 0.23 12.84
C ASN A 507 -8.12 -0.81 13.26
N LEU A 508 -9.18 -1.00 12.47
CA LEU A 508 -10.26 -1.95 12.73
C LEU A 508 -10.14 -3.20 11.85
N ALA A 509 -9.87 -3.00 10.56
CA ALA A 509 -9.82 -4.05 9.55
C ALA A 509 -8.39 -4.57 9.35
N GLY A 510 -8.24 -5.88 9.13
CA GLY A 510 -6.96 -6.47 8.75
C GLY A 510 -6.55 -6.15 7.31
N VAL A 511 -5.28 -6.44 6.95
CA VAL A 511 -4.76 -6.21 5.59
C VAL A 511 -5.61 -6.90 4.51
N LEU A 512 -6.09 -8.11 4.77
CA LEU A 512 -6.89 -8.87 3.81
C LEU A 512 -8.30 -8.28 3.64
N GLU A 513 -8.84 -7.62 4.66
CA GLU A 513 -10.15 -6.96 4.56
C GLU A 513 -10.05 -5.68 3.73
N ILE A 514 -9.07 -4.82 4.02
CA ILE A 514 -8.86 -3.59 3.23
C ILE A 514 -8.42 -3.90 1.79
N SER A 515 -7.74 -5.03 1.57
CA SER A 515 -7.27 -5.42 0.23
C SER A 515 -8.38 -5.92 -0.68
N GLU A 516 -9.57 -6.27 -0.17
CA GLU A 516 -10.65 -6.77 -1.02
C GLU A 516 -11.05 -5.76 -2.10
N GLN A 517 -11.28 -4.50 -1.72
CA GLN A 517 -11.61 -3.44 -2.67
C GLN A 517 -10.43 -3.05 -3.57
N ILE A 518 -9.21 -3.07 -3.04
CA ILE A 518 -7.99 -2.75 -3.79
C ILE A 518 -7.78 -3.80 -4.89
N VAL A 519 -7.83 -5.10 -4.55
CA VAL A 519 -7.64 -6.18 -5.52
C VAL A 519 -8.73 -6.15 -6.60
N ASN A 520 -9.98 -5.83 -6.25
CA ASN A 520 -11.05 -5.68 -7.24
C ASN A 520 -10.74 -4.60 -8.28
N GLU A 521 -10.28 -3.43 -7.83
CA GLU A 521 -9.88 -2.35 -8.74
C GLU A 521 -8.67 -2.75 -9.59
N LEU A 522 -7.63 -3.33 -8.97
CA LEU A 522 -6.42 -3.76 -9.67
C LEU A 522 -6.71 -4.80 -10.74
N ASN A 523 -7.65 -5.71 -10.50
CA ASN A 523 -8.09 -6.66 -11.51
C ASN A 523 -8.76 -5.96 -12.69
N GLY A 524 -9.65 -5.00 -12.45
CA GLY A 524 -10.26 -4.20 -13.52
C GLY A 524 -9.22 -3.40 -14.32
N MET A 525 -8.22 -2.83 -13.64
CA MET A 525 -7.09 -2.13 -14.28
C MET A 525 -6.23 -3.07 -15.14
N ALA A 526 -6.15 -4.36 -14.79
CA ALA A 526 -5.40 -5.36 -15.55
C ALA A 526 -6.20 -5.91 -16.74
N THR A 527 -7.51 -6.07 -16.62
CA THR A 527 -8.37 -6.71 -17.64
C THR A 527 -9.01 -5.72 -18.60
N ASP A 528 -9.55 -4.62 -18.08
CA ASP A 528 -10.31 -3.63 -18.85
C ASP A 528 -9.47 -2.38 -19.14
N GLY A 529 -8.49 -2.09 -18.27
CA GLY A 529 -7.73 -0.85 -18.31
C GLY A 529 -8.58 0.37 -17.99
N PHE A 530 -7.99 1.55 -18.09
CA PHE A 530 -8.66 2.83 -17.85
C PHE A 530 -8.06 3.94 -18.74
N THR A 531 -8.84 4.97 -19.06
CA THR A 531 -8.31 6.11 -19.85
C THR A 531 -7.58 7.09 -18.93
N ALA A 532 -6.43 7.58 -19.37
CA ALA A 532 -5.68 8.65 -18.72
C ALA A 532 -5.07 9.60 -19.76
N TYR A 533 -4.68 10.81 -19.34
CA TYR A 533 -3.92 11.72 -20.19
C TYR A 533 -2.42 11.51 -19.97
N ASP A 534 -1.68 11.18 -21.03
CA ASP A 534 -0.22 11.06 -20.98
C ASP A 534 0.40 12.39 -21.41
N TYR A 535 1.01 13.11 -20.44
CA TYR A 535 1.65 14.39 -20.71
C TYR A 535 2.77 14.27 -21.76
N SER A 536 3.54 13.17 -21.75
CA SER A 536 4.67 12.97 -22.65
C SER A 536 4.24 12.83 -24.12
N LEU A 537 3.03 12.31 -24.35
CA LEU A 537 2.43 12.17 -25.68
C LEU A 537 1.42 13.28 -26.01
N SER A 538 1.04 14.09 -25.02
CA SER A 538 0.02 15.13 -25.14
C SER A 538 -1.34 14.64 -25.66
N GLN A 539 -1.72 13.41 -25.31
CA GLN A 539 -2.98 12.78 -25.75
C GLN A 539 -3.55 11.82 -24.71
N GLU A 540 -4.80 11.44 -24.88
CA GLU A 540 -5.41 10.36 -24.10
C GLU A 540 -4.85 9.00 -24.51
N VAL A 541 -4.59 8.18 -23.51
CA VAL A 541 -4.08 6.81 -23.65
C VAL A 541 -4.99 5.84 -22.89
N LEU A 542 -4.97 4.57 -23.29
CA LEU A 542 -5.48 3.49 -22.46
C LEU A 542 -4.35 2.99 -21.56
N VAL A 543 -4.58 2.87 -20.27
CA VAL A 543 -3.61 2.37 -19.30
C VAL A 543 -4.03 0.99 -18.86
N ASN A 544 -3.11 0.03 -18.91
CA ASN A 544 -3.25 -1.24 -18.20
C ASN A 544 -2.18 -1.35 -17.11
N SER A 545 -2.55 -1.90 -15.96
CA SER A 545 -1.66 -1.95 -14.79
C SER A 545 -1.79 -3.29 -14.09
N VAL A 546 -0.65 -3.83 -13.66
CA VAL A 546 -0.54 -5.08 -12.91
C VAL A 546 0.41 -4.93 -11.74
N VAL A 547 0.30 -5.81 -10.75
CA VAL A 547 1.21 -5.83 -9.60
C VAL A 547 2.44 -6.66 -9.95
N LEU A 548 3.61 -6.03 -10.02
CA LEU A 548 4.86 -6.78 -10.20
C LEU A 548 5.28 -7.48 -8.92
N CYS A 549 5.15 -6.83 -7.77
CA CYS A 549 5.44 -7.50 -6.53
C CYS A 549 4.72 -6.87 -5.34
N PHE A 550 4.63 -7.65 -4.28
CA PHE A 550 4.17 -7.20 -2.98
C PHE A 550 5.34 -7.22 -1.99
N VAL A 551 5.68 -6.05 -1.47
CA VAL A 551 6.74 -5.85 -0.48
C VAL A 551 6.12 -5.81 0.92
N GLY A 552 6.78 -6.46 1.87
CA GLY A 552 6.34 -6.52 3.26
C GLY A 552 7.35 -7.28 4.10
N ASP A 553 7.20 -7.19 5.42
CA ASP A 553 7.96 -8.03 6.33
C ASP A 553 7.47 -9.51 6.26
N SER A 554 8.19 -10.43 6.89
CA SER A 554 7.82 -11.85 6.83
C SER A 554 6.42 -12.15 7.40
N PRO A 555 5.98 -11.56 8.53
CA PRO A 555 4.60 -11.63 8.97
C PRO A 555 3.57 -11.13 7.95
N MET A 556 3.81 -10.02 7.27
CA MET A 556 2.89 -9.48 6.27
C MET A 556 2.83 -10.41 5.05
N HIS A 557 3.98 -10.82 4.50
CA HIS A 557 4.01 -11.82 3.43
C HIS A 557 3.27 -13.09 3.82
N ALA A 558 3.42 -13.58 5.04
CA ALA A 558 2.70 -14.76 5.50
C ALA A 558 1.17 -14.61 5.39
N LYS A 559 0.63 -13.42 5.71
CA LYS A 559 -0.81 -13.12 5.53
C LYS A 559 -1.20 -13.14 4.05
N ILE A 560 -0.44 -12.43 3.22
CA ILE A 560 -0.73 -12.22 1.79
C ILE A 560 -0.64 -13.52 0.99
N THR A 561 0.33 -14.39 1.32
CA THR A 561 0.59 -15.63 0.59
C THR A 561 -0.10 -16.85 1.21
N ASN A 562 -1.01 -16.68 2.17
CA ASN A 562 -1.66 -17.77 2.90
C ASN A 562 -0.67 -18.75 3.56
N THR A 563 0.52 -18.29 3.97
CA THR A 563 1.53 -19.14 4.63
C THR A 563 1.55 -18.91 6.14
N PRO A 564 1.97 -19.90 6.95
CA PRO A 564 2.11 -19.70 8.38
C PRO A 564 3.33 -18.82 8.70
N ASN A 565 3.26 -18.05 9.79
CA ASN A 565 4.40 -17.27 10.25
C ASN A 565 5.62 -18.19 10.54
N PRO A 566 6.80 -17.94 9.93
CA PRO A 566 7.93 -18.87 9.88
C PRO A 566 8.44 -19.33 11.25
N GLY A 567 8.38 -18.47 12.28
CA GLY A 567 9.02 -18.72 13.58
C GLY A 567 8.50 -19.98 14.30
N GLN A 568 7.20 -20.24 14.20
CA GLN A 568 6.53 -21.37 14.87
C GLN A 568 6.03 -22.44 13.90
N ALA A 569 6.20 -22.24 12.59
CA ALA A 569 5.67 -23.13 11.57
C ALA A 569 6.55 -24.37 11.36
N LEU A 570 5.87 -25.50 11.15
CA LEU A 570 6.46 -26.73 10.58
C LEU A 570 6.80 -26.57 9.10
N ASN A 571 6.10 -25.66 8.42
CA ASN A 571 6.31 -25.26 7.03
C ASN A 571 6.79 -23.79 7.00
N PRO A 572 8.05 -23.50 7.36
CA PRO A 572 8.48 -22.12 7.60
C PRO A 572 8.76 -21.33 6.33
N CYS A 573 8.98 -21.98 5.19
CA CYS A 573 9.31 -21.28 3.97
C CYS A 573 8.07 -20.97 3.15
N ARG A 574 7.90 -19.70 2.77
CA ARG A 574 6.86 -19.25 1.83
C ARG A 574 7.20 -19.53 0.36
N MET A 575 8.48 -19.74 0.06
CA MET A 575 8.98 -19.96 -1.31
C MET A 575 9.07 -21.43 -1.69
N CYS A 576 9.41 -22.30 -0.75
CA CYS A 576 9.71 -23.70 -1.02
C CYS A 576 8.95 -24.64 -0.09
N THR A 577 8.98 -25.92 -0.45
CA THR A 577 8.30 -27.02 0.23
C THR A 577 9.03 -27.49 1.49
N LEU A 578 10.04 -26.74 1.95
CA LEU A 578 10.78 -27.05 3.18
C LEU A 578 9.82 -27.17 4.36
N SER A 579 9.86 -28.34 5.00
CA SER A 579 9.00 -28.68 6.11
C SER A 579 9.73 -29.53 7.14
N SER A 580 9.17 -29.59 8.34
CA SER A 580 9.64 -30.41 9.46
C SER A 580 8.44 -31.09 10.12
N THR A 581 8.61 -32.32 10.58
CA THR A 581 7.52 -33.05 11.29
C THR A 581 7.32 -32.51 12.70
N THR A 582 8.38 -32.07 13.36
CA THR A 582 8.33 -31.43 14.69
C THR A 582 9.18 -30.17 14.75
N ARG A 583 9.01 -29.37 15.81
CA ARG A 583 9.73 -28.09 15.94
C ARG A 583 11.18 -28.29 16.36
N GLU A 584 11.45 -29.33 17.14
CA GLU A 584 12.77 -29.70 17.66
C GLU A 584 13.71 -30.07 16.51
N LEU A 585 13.19 -30.75 15.48
CA LEU A 585 13.96 -31.16 14.31
C LEU A 585 14.49 -29.97 13.48
N LYS A 586 13.90 -28.77 13.61
CA LYS A 586 14.38 -27.57 12.91
C LYS A 586 15.78 -27.13 13.36
N GLN A 587 16.23 -27.57 14.54
CA GLN A 587 17.56 -27.25 15.07
C GLN A 587 18.63 -28.26 14.64
N THR A 588 18.23 -29.35 13.98
CA THR A 588 19.16 -30.41 13.56
C THR A 588 20.00 -29.97 12.38
N SER A 589 21.21 -30.51 12.28
CA SER A 589 22.09 -30.26 11.12
C SER A 589 21.43 -30.68 9.80
N GLU A 590 20.59 -31.72 9.81
CA GLU A 590 19.89 -32.17 8.59
C GLU A 590 18.91 -31.11 8.08
N PHE A 591 18.08 -30.55 8.97
CA PHE A 591 17.14 -29.49 8.60
C PHE A 591 17.87 -28.23 8.14
N VAL A 592 18.94 -27.83 8.83
CA VAL A 592 19.75 -26.65 8.44
C VAL A 592 20.39 -26.84 7.07
N LYS A 593 20.93 -28.04 6.76
CA LYS A 593 21.46 -28.36 5.42
C LYS A 593 20.38 -28.23 4.36
N LYS A 594 19.20 -28.83 4.57
CA LYS A 594 18.05 -28.69 3.65
C LYS A 594 17.61 -27.23 3.50
N PHE A 595 17.59 -26.45 4.57
CA PHE A 595 17.28 -25.01 4.53
C PHE A 595 18.29 -24.24 3.65
N LEU A 596 19.56 -24.62 3.69
CA LEU A 596 20.62 -24.07 2.85
C LEU A 596 20.65 -24.67 1.43
N HIS A 597 19.68 -25.52 1.08
CA HIS A 597 19.63 -26.26 -0.18
C HIS A 597 20.86 -27.16 -0.37
N LEU A 598 21.26 -27.86 0.70
CA LEU A 598 22.39 -28.78 0.72
C LEU A 598 21.94 -30.21 1.07
N ASP A 599 22.59 -31.20 0.46
CA ASP A 599 22.49 -32.61 0.84
C ASP A 599 23.31 -32.93 2.12
N ALA A 600 23.34 -34.20 2.51
CA ALA A 600 24.08 -34.64 3.70
C ALA A 600 25.61 -34.44 3.56
N GLN A 601 26.12 -34.45 2.33
CA GLN A 601 27.53 -34.30 1.96
C GLN A 601 27.93 -32.84 1.75
N GLY A 602 26.96 -31.93 1.70
CA GLY A 602 27.19 -30.50 1.45
C GLY A 602 27.15 -30.11 -0.03
N ASN A 603 26.69 -30.99 -0.92
CA ASN A 603 26.45 -30.63 -2.32
C ASN A 603 25.11 -29.91 -2.45
N GLU A 604 24.99 -29.10 -3.50
CA GLU A 604 23.75 -28.39 -3.80
C GLU A 604 22.61 -29.37 -4.11
N MET A 605 21.51 -29.21 -3.38
CA MET A 605 20.28 -29.97 -3.52
C MET A 605 19.10 -29.02 -3.27
N PRO A 606 18.61 -28.33 -4.33
CA PRO A 606 17.54 -27.36 -4.19
C PRO A 606 16.25 -27.96 -3.64
N VAL A 607 15.62 -27.26 -2.69
CA VAL A 607 14.29 -27.63 -2.24
C VAL A 607 13.26 -27.14 -3.26
N ALA A 608 12.34 -28.01 -3.67
CA ALA A 608 11.31 -27.67 -4.64
C ALA A 608 10.50 -26.43 -4.21
N ALA A 609 10.29 -25.51 -5.15
CA ALA A 609 9.47 -24.33 -4.95
C ALA A 609 8.01 -24.73 -4.63
N ARG A 610 7.31 -23.88 -3.87
CA ARG A 610 5.86 -23.96 -3.77
C ARG A 610 5.26 -23.56 -5.11
N ILE A 611 4.05 -24.06 -5.37
CA ILE A 611 3.27 -23.69 -6.54
C ILE A 611 2.05 -22.90 -6.06
N TRP A 612 1.83 -21.71 -6.62
CA TRP A 612 0.74 -20.84 -6.19
C TRP A 612 -0.65 -21.45 -6.42
N SER A 613 -0.85 -22.14 -7.55
CA SER A 613 -2.10 -22.86 -7.83
C SER A 613 -2.40 -23.98 -6.82
N THR A 614 -1.37 -24.63 -6.26
CA THR A 614 -1.54 -25.58 -5.16
C THR A 614 -1.96 -24.89 -3.86
N THR A 615 -1.45 -23.69 -3.60
CA THR A 615 -1.88 -22.87 -2.46
C THR A 615 -3.37 -22.51 -2.59
N TYR A 616 -3.81 -22.12 -3.78
CA TYR A 616 -5.23 -21.93 -4.09
C TYR A 616 -6.03 -23.21 -3.81
N ALA A 617 -5.69 -24.32 -4.46
CA ALA A 617 -6.44 -25.57 -4.32
C ALA A 617 -6.54 -26.07 -2.87
N HIS A 618 -5.45 -25.98 -2.11
CA HIS A 618 -5.44 -26.38 -0.72
C HIS A 618 -6.21 -25.40 0.20
N SER A 619 -6.23 -24.08 -0.06
CA SER A 619 -7.10 -23.14 0.67
C SER A 619 -8.58 -23.53 0.57
N TYR A 620 -9.06 -23.88 -0.64
CA TYR A 620 -10.43 -24.33 -0.87
C TYR A 620 -10.68 -25.72 -0.23
N SER A 621 -9.72 -26.64 -0.38
CA SER A 621 -9.78 -27.97 0.25
C SER A 621 -9.94 -27.87 1.77
N LEU A 622 -9.22 -26.96 2.43
CA LEU A 622 -9.31 -26.77 3.87
C LEU A 622 -10.71 -26.32 4.33
N TYR A 623 -11.34 -25.40 3.60
CA TYR A 623 -12.73 -25.02 3.89
C TYR A 623 -13.67 -26.23 3.77
N ASN A 624 -13.55 -27.01 2.70
CA ASN A 624 -14.36 -28.23 2.52
C ASN A 624 -14.14 -29.25 3.65
N ILE A 625 -12.90 -29.46 4.08
CA ILE A 625 -12.56 -30.34 5.21
C ILE A 625 -13.22 -29.84 6.50
N ALA A 626 -13.21 -28.52 6.74
CA ALA A 626 -13.84 -27.94 7.93
C ALA A 626 -15.36 -28.11 7.91
N MET A 627 -16.00 -28.01 6.75
CA MET A 627 -17.46 -28.12 6.61
C MET A 627 -17.95 -29.58 6.60
N THR A 628 -17.18 -30.51 6.03
CA THR A 628 -17.63 -31.90 5.79
C THR A 628 -17.07 -32.92 6.78
N LEU A 629 -15.87 -32.70 7.33
CA LEU A 629 -15.20 -33.68 8.18
C LEU A 629 -15.19 -33.23 9.65
N SER A 630 -14.30 -32.30 10.02
CA SER A 630 -14.22 -31.74 11.37
C SER A 630 -13.17 -30.62 11.48
N ASP A 631 -13.30 -29.81 12.54
CA ASP A 631 -12.30 -28.81 12.95
C ASP A 631 -10.92 -29.44 13.26
N THR A 632 -10.90 -30.67 13.79
CA THR A 632 -9.68 -31.41 14.08
C THR A 632 -8.93 -31.77 12.79
N GLN A 633 -9.65 -32.28 11.79
CA GLN A 633 -9.05 -32.59 10.48
C GLN A 633 -8.56 -31.31 9.80
N PHE A 634 -9.33 -30.22 9.85
CA PHE A 634 -8.89 -28.90 9.36
C PHE A 634 -7.55 -28.47 9.96
N LYS A 635 -7.40 -28.56 11.30
CA LYS A 635 -6.14 -28.22 11.99
C LYS A 635 -4.96 -29.11 11.60
N ILE A 636 -5.21 -30.39 11.31
CA ILE A 636 -4.17 -31.34 10.86
C ILE A 636 -3.74 -30.96 9.44
N TYR A 637 -4.68 -30.88 8.49
CA TYR A 637 -4.37 -30.59 7.10
C TYR A 637 -3.81 -29.19 6.89
N SER A 638 -4.24 -28.18 7.67
CA SER A 638 -3.66 -26.83 7.62
C SER A 638 -2.16 -26.86 7.94
N LYS A 639 -1.72 -27.70 8.89
CA LYS A 639 -0.30 -27.89 9.20
C LYS A 639 0.44 -28.66 8.11
N VAL A 640 -0.18 -29.70 7.55
CA VAL A 640 0.40 -30.53 6.47
C VAL A 640 0.61 -29.70 5.21
N TYR A 641 -0.43 -29.01 4.74
CA TYR A 641 -0.34 -28.13 3.57
C TYR A 641 0.50 -26.87 3.84
N GLY A 642 0.65 -26.50 5.11
CA GLY A 642 1.34 -25.27 5.50
C GLY A 642 0.59 -24.05 4.99
N ILE A 643 -0.73 -24.02 5.19
CA ILE A 643 -1.62 -22.95 4.73
C ILE A 643 -2.38 -22.34 5.90
N LYS A 644 -2.46 -21.01 5.89
CA LYS A 644 -3.11 -20.21 6.92
C LYS A 644 -3.80 -18.98 6.31
N ASP A 645 -5.00 -19.19 5.78
CA ASP A 645 -5.87 -18.12 5.30
C ASP A 645 -6.65 -17.50 6.46
N GLN A 646 -6.40 -16.23 6.78
CA GLN A 646 -6.99 -15.58 7.95
C GLN A 646 -8.47 -15.26 7.78
N ILE A 647 -8.93 -14.95 6.56
CA ILE A 647 -10.35 -14.70 6.27
C ILE A 647 -11.12 -16.01 6.48
N ASN A 648 -10.65 -17.07 5.83
CA ASN A 648 -11.29 -18.38 5.89
C ASN A 648 -11.30 -18.96 7.31
N ILE A 649 -10.18 -18.87 8.03
CA ILE A 649 -10.06 -19.30 9.43
C ILE A 649 -11.08 -18.57 10.31
N ARG A 650 -11.22 -17.24 10.15
CA ARG A 650 -12.16 -16.45 10.96
C ARG A 650 -13.60 -16.87 10.68
N PHE A 651 -13.98 -17.07 9.42
CA PHE A 651 -15.30 -17.63 9.08
C PHE A 651 -15.54 -18.99 9.75
N ILE A 652 -14.62 -19.94 9.63
CA ILE A 652 -14.76 -21.29 10.20
C ILE A 652 -14.85 -21.26 11.73
N GLN A 653 -14.09 -20.39 12.40
CA GLN A 653 -14.02 -20.35 13.86
C GLN A 653 -15.14 -19.54 14.49
N ASP A 654 -15.40 -18.34 13.98
CA ASP A 654 -16.30 -17.38 14.60
C ASP A 654 -17.76 -17.63 14.22
N SER A 655 -18.04 -18.21 13.04
CA SER A 655 -19.42 -18.56 12.64
C SER A 655 -20.09 -19.55 13.60
N LYS A 656 -19.31 -20.37 14.30
CA LYS A 656 -19.80 -21.30 15.33
C LYS A 656 -20.41 -20.57 16.54
N LYS A 657 -20.01 -19.33 16.77
CA LYS A 657 -20.44 -18.50 17.90
C LYS A 657 -21.36 -17.36 17.48
N ILE A 658 -21.29 -16.93 16.22
CA ILE A 658 -21.99 -15.74 15.71
C ILE A 658 -22.96 -16.17 14.59
N PRO A 659 -24.27 -16.28 14.86
CA PRO A 659 -25.26 -16.71 13.87
C PRO A 659 -25.30 -15.84 12.59
N ALA A 660 -25.14 -14.52 12.74
CA ALA A 660 -25.07 -13.60 11.60
C ALA A 660 -23.89 -13.92 10.67
N LEU A 661 -22.74 -14.28 11.25
CA LEU A 661 -21.56 -14.67 10.48
C LEU A 661 -21.73 -16.05 9.82
N MET A 662 -22.43 -16.97 10.46
CA MET A 662 -22.81 -18.25 9.84
C MET A 662 -23.72 -18.06 8.62
N TRP A 663 -24.71 -17.16 8.73
CA TRP A 663 -25.56 -16.81 7.59
C TRP A 663 -24.73 -16.24 6.44
N LYS A 664 -23.85 -15.26 6.73
CA LYS A 664 -22.94 -14.69 5.73
C LYS A 664 -22.04 -15.71 5.07
N MET A 665 -21.44 -16.60 5.87
CA MET A 665 -20.57 -17.66 5.37
C MET A 665 -21.32 -18.54 4.36
N ARG A 666 -22.54 -18.97 4.68
CA ARG A 666 -23.39 -19.77 3.77
C ARG A 666 -23.85 -18.97 2.54
N HIS A 667 -24.15 -17.69 2.72
CA HIS A 667 -24.54 -16.82 1.62
C HIS A 667 -23.40 -16.68 0.61
N PHE A 668 -22.17 -16.41 1.08
CA PHE A 668 -21.00 -16.36 0.21
C PHE A 668 -20.70 -17.72 -0.41
N ASP A 669 -20.76 -18.81 0.35
CA ASP A 669 -20.55 -20.17 -0.18
C ASP A 669 -21.49 -20.52 -1.35
N LEU A 670 -22.71 -19.97 -1.33
CA LEU A 670 -23.70 -20.19 -2.39
C LEU A 670 -23.56 -19.22 -3.58
N HIS A 671 -23.28 -17.94 -3.33
CA HIS A 671 -23.39 -16.88 -4.32
C HIS A 671 -22.06 -16.27 -4.77
N ASP A 672 -21.07 -16.20 -3.88
CA ASP A 672 -19.74 -15.68 -4.19
C ASP A 672 -18.69 -16.32 -3.26
N PRO A 673 -18.29 -17.58 -3.53
CA PRO A 673 -17.40 -18.33 -2.65
C PRO A 673 -16.04 -17.66 -2.50
N THR A 674 -15.62 -16.85 -3.47
CA THR A 674 -14.31 -16.20 -3.47
C THR A 674 -14.11 -15.26 -2.28
N ARG A 675 -15.20 -14.68 -1.75
CA ARG A 675 -15.17 -13.80 -0.57
C ARG A 675 -14.92 -14.52 0.76
N LEU A 676 -14.93 -15.86 0.76
CA LEU A 676 -14.57 -16.66 1.94
C LEU A 676 -13.07 -16.84 2.14
N TYR A 677 -12.26 -16.27 1.25
CA TYR A 677 -10.82 -16.49 1.18
C TYR A 677 -10.05 -15.17 1.09
N ASN A 678 -8.74 -15.28 1.25
CA ASN A 678 -7.80 -14.18 1.01
C ASN A 678 -7.98 -13.59 -0.40
N PRO A 679 -8.22 -12.27 -0.55
CA PRO A 679 -8.45 -11.65 -1.86
C PRO A 679 -7.23 -11.69 -2.78
N TYR A 680 -6.01 -11.87 -2.30
CA TYR A 680 -4.84 -11.99 -3.20
C TYR A 680 -4.86 -13.29 -4.02
N LEU A 681 -5.67 -14.28 -3.66
CA LEU A 681 -5.88 -15.48 -4.48
C LEU A 681 -6.57 -15.18 -5.83
N LYS A 682 -7.30 -14.05 -5.93
CA LYS A 682 -7.95 -13.60 -7.17
C LYS A 682 -7.17 -12.49 -7.88
N LEU A 683 -6.04 -12.02 -7.35
CA LEU A 683 -5.29 -10.93 -7.96
C LEU A 683 -4.65 -11.41 -9.27
N SER A 684 -5.09 -10.85 -10.39
CA SER A 684 -4.63 -11.19 -11.73
C SER A 684 -3.15 -10.86 -11.92
N GLY A 685 -2.39 -11.81 -12.50
CA GLY A 685 -0.95 -11.63 -12.75
C GLY A 685 -0.06 -11.65 -11.51
N PHE A 686 -0.59 -12.12 -10.36
CA PHE A 686 0.15 -12.24 -9.11
C PHE A 686 0.33 -13.71 -8.67
N ASP A 687 1.57 -14.10 -8.45
CA ASP A 687 1.99 -15.35 -7.86
C ASP A 687 2.59 -15.08 -6.47
N GLY A 688 1.89 -15.48 -5.41
CA GLY A 688 2.34 -15.24 -4.03
C GLY A 688 3.68 -15.90 -3.69
N VAL A 689 4.12 -16.91 -4.44
CA VAL A 689 5.45 -17.51 -4.30
C VAL A 689 6.47 -16.60 -4.98
N HIS A 690 6.33 -16.34 -6.28
CA HIS A 690 7.37 -15.65 -7.05
C HIS A 690 7.39 -14.13 -6.88
N ASP A 691 6.27 -13.51 -6.49
CA ASP A 691 6.05 -12.07 -6.53
C ASP A 691 6.02 -11.41 -5.15
N THR A 692 6.44 -12.16 -4.13
CA THR A 692 6.74 -11.59 -2.81
C THR A 692 8.26 -11.63 -2.62
N PRO A 693 9.05 -10.67 -3.13
CA PRO A 693 10.49 -10.68 -2.95
C PRO A 693 10.85 -10.53 -1.47
N VAL A 694 11.97 -11.12 -1.05
CA VAL A 694 12.43 -11.01 0.34
C VAL A 694 12.83 -9.57 0.63
N GLU A 695 12.29 -9.02 1.73
CA GLU A 695 12.68 -7.72 2.23
C GLU A 695 14.04 -7.83 2.96
N VAL A 696 15.06 -7.15 2.41
CA VAL A 696 16.47 -7.29 2.82
C VAL A 696 16.71 -6.77 4.24
N LEU A 697 16.01 -5.72 4.67
CA LEU A 697 16.15 -5.17 6.01
C LEU A 697 15.77 -6.19 7.08
N HIS A 698 14.65 -6.89 6.96
CA HIS A 698 14.16 -7.82 7.97
C HIS A 698 14.85 -9.19 7.91
N VAL A 699 15.23 -9.65 6.72
CA VAL A 699 15.82 -10.99 6.57
C VAL A 699 17.35 -10.98 6.70
N ILE A 700 18.03 -10.01 6.09
CA ILE A 700 19.49 -9.95 6.11
C ILE A 700 19.99 -9.09 7.26
N LEU A 701 19.61 -7.81 7.31
CA LEU A 701 20.14 -6.89 8.32
C LEU A 701 19.62 -7.22 9.72
N LEU A 702 18.30 -7.21 9.92
CA LEU A 702 17.65 -7.50 11.19
C LEU A 702 17.44 -9.00 11.45
N GLY A 703 17.71 -9.85 10.47
CA GLY A 703 17.78 -11.30 10.61
C GLY A 703 19.23 -11.73 10.82
N VAL A 704 19.84 -12.32 9.79
CA VAL A 704 21.15 -12.98 9.86
C VAL A 704 22.22 -12.09 10.50
N ALA A 705 22.44 -10.88 9.99
CA ALA A 705 23.51 -10.00 10.45
C ALA A 705 23.33 -9.58 11.91
N LYS A 706 22.10 -9.22 12.31
CA LYS A 706 21.77 -8.85 13.69
C LYS A 706 22.05 -10.00 14.66
N TYR A 707 21.64 -11.22 14.34
CA TYR A 707 21.87 -12.36 15.25
C TYR A 707 23.34 -12.74 15.31
N VAL A 708 24.07 -12.71 14.20
CA VAL A 708 25.53 -12.91 14.18
C VAL A 708 26.25 -11.84 15.00
N ALA A 709 25.89 -10.55 14.82
CA ALA A 709 26.51 -9.44 15.55
C ALA A 709 26.25 -9.53 17.06
N ARG A 710 25.01 -9.88 17.46
CA ARG A 710 24.63 -10.10 18.87
C ARG A 710 25.40 -11.24 19.50
N ASP A 711 25.57 -12.35 18.78
CA ASP A 711 26.31 -13.52 19.28
C ASP A 711 27.81 -13.20 19.41
N ALA A 712 28.39 -12.60 18.37
CA ALA A 712 29.82 -12.25 18.33
C ALA A 712 30.19 -11.27 19.44
N VAL A 713 29.49 -10.13 19.56
CA VAL A 713 29.81 -9.09 20.56
C VAL A 713 29.33 -9.49 21.96
N GLY A 714 28.24 -10.24 22.05
CA GLY A 714 27.65 -10.68 23.32
C GLY A 714 28.59 -11.58 24.13
N LYS A 715 29.43 -12.37 23.45
CA LYS A 715 30.40 -13.31 24.05
C LYS A 715 31.73 -12.66 24.45
N LEU A 716 31.99 -11.41 24.06
CA LEU A 716 33.26 -10.74 24.33
C LEU A 716 33.40 -10.31 25.80
N THR A 717 34.62 -10.43 26.33
CA THR A 717 35.00 -9.86 27.64
C THR A 717 35.06 -8.33 27.59
N GLY A 718 35.13 -7.67 28.75
CA GLY A 718 35.24 -6.19 28.81
C GLY A 718 36.48 -5.65 28.08
N GLN A 719 37.61 -6.36 28.16
CA GLN A 719 38.84 -6.00 27.45
C GLN A 719 38.68 -6.14 25.94
N GLN A 720 38.11 -7.26 25.47
CA GLN A 720 37.85 -7.50 24.04
C GLN A 720 36.86 -6.48 23.46
N LYS A 721 35.81 -6.11 24.22
CA LYS A 721 34.88 -5.04 23.84
C LYS A 721 35.58 -3.69 23.69
N SER A 722 36.51 -3.38 24.60
CA SER A 722 37.32 -2.15 24.53
C SER A 722 38.20 -2.12 23.28
N GLU A 723 38.78 -3.27 22.92
CA GLU A 723 39.55 -3.41 21.69
C GLU A 723 38.69 -3.23 20.44
N VAL A 724 37.50 -3.85 20.37
CA VAL A 724 36.56 -3.66 19.25
C VAL A 724 36.15 -2.19 19.11
N LYS A 725 35.87 -1.51 20.23
CA LYS A 725 35.57 -0.07 20.23
C LYS A 725 36.74 0.75 19.68
N ALA A 726 37.97 0.48 20.11
CA ALA A 726 39.16 1.17 19.62
C ALA A 726 39.36 0.96 18.12
N ARG A 727 39.18 -0.27 17.64
CA ARG A 727 39.27 -0.62 16.22
C ARG A 727 38.21 0.10 15.38
N LEU A 728 36.96 0.11 15.83
CA LEU A 728 35.89 0.86 15.19
C LEU A 728 36.14 2.38 15.18
N ARG A 729 36.76 2.94 16.23
CA ARG A 729 37.18 4.37 16.25
C ARG A 729 38.27 4.66 15.21
N SER A 730 39.19 3.72 15.01
CA SER A 730 40.28 3.85 14.03
C SER A 730 39.87 3.57 12.58
N PHE A 731 38.63 3.12 12.35
CA PHE A 731 38.16 2.74 11.03
C PHE A 731 38.02 3.97 10.11
N ASN A 732 38.65 3.92 8.92
CA ASN A 732 38.57 4.98 7.94
C ASN A 732 37.20 4.95 7.22
N ARG A 733 36.44 6.03 7.34
CA ARG A 733 35.08 6.16 6.82
C ARG A 733 34.99 6.88 5.48
N ASN A 734 36.10 7.36 4.91
CA ASN A 734 36.08 8.28 3.76
C ASN A 734 35.36 7.71 2.53
N SER A 735 35.31 6.39 2.37
CA SER A 735 34.59 5.72 1.27
C SER A 735 33.22 5.18 1.67
N LEU A 736 32.75 5.44 2.89
CA LEU A 736 31.42 5.07 3.37
C LEU A 736 30.57 6.32 3.52
N ASN A 737 29.32 6.25 3.06
CA ASN A 737 28.32 7.30 3.29
C ASN A 737 27.77 7.23 4.74
N ILE A 738 28.66 7.43 5.73
CA ILE A 738 28.37 7.31 7.17
C ILE A 738 29.01 8.47 7.94
N ASP A 739 28.18 9.32 8.54
CA ASP A 739 28.62 10.50 9.29
C ASP A 739 29.42 10.14 10.55
N SER A 740 29.02 9.09 11.27
CA SER A 740 29.67 8.61 12.49
C SER A 740 29.38 7.14 12.76
N LEU A 741 30.40 6.41 13.27
CA LEU A 741 30.27 5.02 13.68
C LEU A 741 29.79 4.85 15.13
N LYS A 742 29.87 5.89 15.97
CA LYS A 742 29.56 5.86 17.42
C LYS A 742 29.90 4.49 18.10
N PRO A 743 31.18 4.09 18.19
CA PRO A 743 31.56 2.72 18.57
C PRO A 743 31.09 2.26 19.95
N ASP A 744 31.02 3.17 20.91
CA ASP A 744 30.47 2.87 22.25
C ASP A 744 29.01 2.46 22.15
N TYR A 745 28.21 3.21 21.40
CA TYR A 745 26.81 2.93 21.17
C TYR A 745 26.61 1.56 20.51
N LEU A 746 27.33 1.28 19.42
CA LEU A 746 27.19 0.02 18.68
C LEU A 746 27.49 -1.22 19.54
N VAL A 747 28.54 -1.16 20.37
CA VAL A 747 28.96 -2.29 21.22
C VAL A 747 28.08 -2.42 22.46
N GLN A 748 27.73 -1.31 23.12
CA GLN A 748 26.92 -1.31 24.34
C GLN A 748 25.47 -1.69 24.04
N HIS A 749 24.91 -1.18 22.95
CA HIS A 749 23.52 -1.37 22.56
C HIS A 749 23.34 -2.43 21.47
N ILE A 750 24.30 -3.36 21.30
CA ILE A 750 24.26 -4.42 20.27
C ILE A 750 22.93 -5.19 20.22
N LYS A 751 22.25 -5.32 21.37
CA LYS A 751 20.96 -6.01 21.47
C LYS A 751 19.77 -5.17 20.98
N SER A 752 19.87 -3.84 20.89
CA SER A 752 18.77 -2.94 20.52
C SER A 752 19.01 -2.18 19.22
N LEU A 753 20.10 -2.47 18.51
CA LEU A 753 20.42 -1.83 17.24
C LEU A 753 19.33 -1.99 16.18
N VAL A 754 19.14 -0.93 15.39
CA VAL A 754 18.24 -0.90 14.23
C VAL A 754 19.00 -1.28 12.95
N GLY A 755 18.28 -1.41 11.84
CA GLY A 755 18.88 -1.91 10.60
C GLY A 755 19.99 -1.01 10.04
N ARG A 756 19.87 0.32 10.22
CA ARG A 756 20.94 1.28 9.89
C ARG A 756 22.23 0.96 10.65
N ASP A 757 22.15 0.73 11.95
CA ASP A 757 23.30 0.42 12.80
C ASP A 757 23.93 -0.93 12.43
N ILE A 758 23.11 -1.94 12.15
CA ILE A 758 23.60 -3.26 11.74
C ILE A 758 24.28 -3.18 10.37
N LYS A 759 23.75 -2.38 9.43
CA LYS A 759 24.40 -2.13 8.15
C LYS A 759 25.78 -1.51 8.35
N ILE A 760 25.88 -0.50 9.22
CA ILE A 760 27.15 0.13 9.57
C ILE A 760 28.15 -0.90 10.14
N LEU A 761 27.70 -1.71 11.10
CA LEU A 761 28.53 -2.78 11.67
C LEU A 761 29.01 -3.78 10.62
N LEU A 762 28.13 -4.19 9.70
CA LEU A 762 28.46 -5.15 8.65
C LEU A 762 29.50 -4.57 7.66
N GLN A 763 29.35 -3.30 7.28
CA GLN A 763 30.31 -2.60 6.41
C GLN A 763 31.69 -2.45 7.07
N ALA A 764 31.74 -2.24 8.38
CA ALA A 764 33.00 -2.20 9.14
C ALA A 764 33.61 -3.60 9.36
N ALA A 765 32.78 -4.63 9.56
CA ALA A 765 33.21 -5.97 9.95
C ALA A 765 34.08 -6.66 8.91
N VAL A 766 33.79 -6.50 7.60
CA VAL A 766 34.56 -7.14 6.52
C VAL A 766 36.03 -6.74 6.56
N VAL A 767 36.32 -5.46 6.82
CA VAL A 767 37.68 -4.92 6.90
C VAL A 767 38.35 -5.32 8.21
N LEU A 768 37.62 -5.30 9.33
CA LEU A 768 38.15 -5.72 10.64
C LEU A 768 38.59 -7.19 10.63
N HIS A 769 37.82 -8.06 9.98
CA HIS A 769 38.14 -9.49 9.84
C HIS A 769 39.31 -9.74 8.88
N TRP A 770 39.47 -8.91 7.84
CA TRP A 770 40.62 -8.95 6.92
C TRP A 770 41.91 -8.48 7.61
N CYS A 771 41.85 -7.44 8.43
CA CYS A 771 43.01 -6.93 9.17
C CYS A 771 43.56 -7.91 10.22
N ASP A 772 42.71 -8.72 10.86
CA ASP A 772 43.16 -9.77 11.79
C ASP A 772 43.88 -10.92 11.07
N ASN A 773 43.39 -11.33 9.90
CA ASN A 773 44.07 -12.34 9.06
C ASN A 773 45.35 -11.79 8.43
N ALA A 774 45.40 -10.50 8.08
CA ALA A 774 46.63 -9.86 7.61
C ALA A 774 47.69 -9.79 8.73
N LYS A 775 47.31 -9.52 9.98
CA LYS A 775 48.21 -9.57 11.14
C LYS A 775 48.76 -10.97 11.40
N SER A 776 47.92 -12.01 11.31
CA SER A 776 48.39 -13.40 11.49
C SER A 776 49.30 -13.89 10.36
N THR A 777 49.15 -13.31 9.16
CA THR A 777 50.02 -13.61 8.01
C THR A 777 51.33 -12.82 8.06
N LEU A 778 51.30 -11.55 8.49
CA LEU A 778 52.48 -10.70 8.68
C LEU A 778 53.28 -11.02 9.94
N GLN A 779 52.71 -11.71 10.93
CA GLN A 779 53.45 -12.28 12.06
C GLN A 779 54.08 -13.65 11.74
N ARG A 780 53.76 -14.24 10.57
CA ARG A 780 54.35 -15.49 10.07
C ARG A 780 55.49 -15.26 9.05
N TYR A 781 55.72 -14.03 8.64
CA TYR A 781 56.93 -13.57 7.96
C TYR A 781 57.76 -12.76 8.95
#